data_AF-A0A836LM52-F1
#
_entry.id   AF-A0A836LM52-F1
#
_cell.length_a   1.000
_cell.length_b   1.000
_cell.length_c   1.000
_cell.angle_alpha   90.00
_cell.angle_beta   90.00
_cell.angle_gamma   90.00
#
_symmetry.space_group_name_H-M   'P 1'
#
loop_
_entity.id
_entity.type
_entity.pdbx_description
1 polymer ?
#
loop_
_entity_poly.entity_id
_entity_poly.type
_entity_poly.pdbx_seq_one_letter_code
_entity_poly.pdbx_strand_id
1 'polypeptide(L)'
;MGSFVPLDDSGGDRTVMGGQGTPSGDNAAVFASGVTAGPRVPLFTASEDAEYQAVVTSRKSFFDYERHYQDLLMTLEGDDILDRFRVEYESLHNSLVSTYEGEGRLLRKCANLQADIDSCIRKAASAAELTRGDRDTITELRDETERSSKKLGQIKEKEAQLREVITTVKQEIVVLQAKALEPIDLPAQEFAIHEMRQLHESLQREEERLTQLRENTSRSLGATQRRITTLLQNNTANIAELTLIRESISRMEEEAQVMLASKVVKEEELRAVRETTVRRIAYCTSQQHMLDALSEDHERNGQDLRDAQREESRLAEEHQGVCRQLQNVHTALQESNEESNLWQRRMREAAAELQRHEASAECMHSRFLKAQQVVEALQRRNAVMEAQISEQLERKREATAQLRDEEAALVRARQVTHAATQAALSARKEVDLLHEVIADKESEQRRNKTWLAEKGVQLRMLEGALAFCEEKGEHVRQELCKVAKEAEANDAKSKKFAFSCALLLSEVESRNHELTEYEETFPEMEARIRHQQALLGSMVAEQNTYTSHCDHLKHGLSEQQHNLTVQVAKVTALRSAIQKREKDTKVEAARIQLLSQQRKHLEQHLTDYQEQAEKRNRCAVALGQEILGLREVLRNAADETARQQRRCNDVLHEKDSLNRQATDRAMEVNALYEQAKTDGALLQRLEGVYNEQAQQLEHLEYQTVQFEQQLRQMRMFVARLPELRVLLNTATRELQREKVRVRALLDEAGRPLNLHPYTELVSAEPETYALLQRVHKLQRILVQRRTELDEKQAAIQTAEQRYMKAKVTVAQQPGPEIAEQLIAYQQNLVKKNQHMGQMQEALEFFRSQTDLFKARHDVLRDRLTEMGKTYAENQAEQERGSRAGARNTSPCLEPPSTTSEPAVYHGFVAPPRPTTESVTTPASLLTPPPVSE
;
A
#
# COMPACT_ATOMS: atom_id res chain seq x y z
N MET A 1 56.81 45.98 -38.44
CA MET A 1 57.44 47.31 -38.61
C MET A 1 56.93 48.17 -37.47
N GLY A 2 57.59 48.39 -36.33
CA GLY A 2 58.99 48.38 -35.93
C GLY A 2 59.11 49.59 -34.98
N SER A 3 59.19 49.45 -33.66
CA SER A 3 60.31 48.98 -32.82
C SER A 3 61.30 50.10 -32.45
N PHE A 4 61.74 50.13 -31.18
CA PHE A 4 62.77 50.99 -30.56
C PHE A 4 62.38 52.47 -30.24
N VAL A 5 62.86 53.12 -29.17
CA VAL A 5 63.33 52.73 -27.79
C VAL A 5 63.59 54.06 -26.99
N PRO A 6 63.69 54.06 -25.64
CA PRO A 6 63.56 55.28 -24.83
C PRO A 6 64.89 56.04 -24.56
N LEU A 7 64.81 57.08 -23.74
CA LEU A 7 65.96 57.78 -23.14
C LEU A 7 65.78 57.89 -21.61
N ASP A 8 66.86 57.62 -20.90
CA ASP A 8 67.03 57.80 -19.45
C ASP A 8 67.45 59.24 -19.10
N ASP A 9 67.15 59.67 -17.87
CA ASP A 9 68.04 60.50 -17.01
C ASP A 9 67.46 60.42 -15.58
N SER A 10 68.10 59.97 -14.49
CA SER A 10 69.48 60.01 -13.93
C SER A 10 69.68 61.07 -12.82
N GLY A 11 70.40 60.67 -11.75
CA GLY A 11 70.78 61.49 -10.59
C GLY A 11 69.70 61.70 -9.51
N GLY A 12 69.99 61.67 -8.21
CA GLY A 12 71.21 61.35 -7.44
C GLY A 12 70.82 61.31 -5.94
N ASP A 13 71.17 60.27 -5.19
CA ASP A 13 72.44 60.08 -4.47
C ASP A 13 72.57 60.89 -3.15
N ARG A 14 72.42 60.21 -1.99
CA ARG A 14 73.28 60.36 -0.79
C ARG A 14 72.95 59.37 0.36
N THR A 15 73.79 58.35 0.49
CA THR A 15 74.68 58.06 1.66
C THR A 15 74.45 58.87 2.98
N VAL A 16 74.63 58.36 4.22
CA VAL A 16 75.27 57.11 4.74
C VAL A 16 75.00 56.89 6.27
N MET A 17 75.46 55.75 6.81
CA MET A 17 75.44 55.26 8.23
C MET A 17 74.12 54.68 8.75
N GLY A 18 74.09 53.60 9.53
CA GLY A 18 75.18 52.72 9.99
C GLY A 18 74.93 52.19 11.41
N GLY A 19 74.87 50.87 11.60
CA GLY A 19 74.67 50.26 12.92
C GLY A 19 74.59 48.73 12.88
N GLN A 20 75.63 48.06 13.38
CA GLN A 20 75.68 46.60 13.55
C GLN A 20 74.91 46.16 14.80
N GLY A 21 74.32 44.96 14.81
CA GLY A 21 73.61 44.43 15.97
C GLY A 21 73.00 43.03 15.79
N THR A 22 73.83 42.00 15.88
CA THR A 22 73.47 40.59 16.10
C THR A 22 74.37 40.05 17.23
N PRO A 23 74.05 38.96 17.97
CA PRO A 23 73.21 37.83 17.55
C PRO A 23 72.32 37.17 18.65
N SER A 24 71.81 35.97 18.31
CA SER A 24 71.29 34.89 19.16
C SER A 24 69.80 34.91 19.53
N GLY A 25 69.16 33.73 19.45
CA GLY A 25 67.74 33.51 19.73
C GLY A 25 67.12 32.46 18.81
N ASP A 26 67.36 31.17 19.05
CA ASP A 26 66.80 30.07 18.27
C ASP A 26 65.27 30.00 18.35
N ASN A 27 64.62 29.70 17.22
CA ASN A 27 63.71 28.54 17.09
C ASN A 27 63.09 28.48 15.69
N ALA A 28 63.60 27.57 14.86
CA ALA A 28 62.96 27.21 13.61
C ALA A 28 61.91 26.11 13.85
N ALA A 29 60.63 26.43 13.69
CA ALA A 29 59.54 25.45 13.72
C ALA A 29 58.74 25.50 12.40
N VAL A 30 59.05 24.51 11.56
CA VAL A 30 58.24 23.93 10.48
C VAL A 30 56.75 24.31 10.52
N PHE A 31 56.24 24.88 9.42
CA PHE A 31 55.08 24.29 8.71
C PHE A 31 54.97 24.83 7.28
N ALA A 32 55.32 24.00 6.31
CA ALA A 32 55.00 24.23 4.91
C ALA A 32 53.56 23.78 4.63
N SER A 33 52.79 24.60 3.91
CA SER A 33 51.58 24.14 3.20
C SER A 33 51.30 25.00 1.97
N GLY A 34 52.18 24.89 0.97
CA GLY A 34 51.84 25.29 -0.38
C GLY A 34 50.78 24.33 -0.95
N VAL A 35 49.51 24.74 -0.97
CA VAL A 35 48.47 24.05 -1.73
C VAL A 35 48.44 24.67 -3.12
N THR A 36 49.32 24.19 -4.00
CA THR A 36 49.23 24.46 -5.43
C THR A 36 47.95 23.85 -5.99
N ALA A 37 47.23 24.59 -6.84
CA ALA A 37 46.02 24.11 -7.49
C ALA A 37 46.28 22.77 -8.20
N GLY A 38 45.53 21.73 -7.84
CA GLY A 38 45.58 20.44 -8.52
C GLY A 38 45.16 20.57 -9.98
N PRO A 39 45.84 19.90 -10.93
CA PRO A 39 45.47 19.96 -12.33
C PRO A 39 44.09 19.32 -12.57
N ARG A 40 43.39 19.79 -13.60
CA ARG A 40 42.11 19.23 -14.05
C ARG A 40 42.24 17.72 -14.25
N VAL A 41 41.40 16.94 -13.56
CA VAL A 41 41.13 15.55 -13.91
C VAL A 41 39.90 15.58 -14.83
N PRO A 42 40.06 15.41 -16.16
CA PRO A 42 38.91 15.20 -17.04
C PRO A 42 38.24 13.87 -16.69
N LEU A 43 36.92 13.76 -16.89
CA LEU A 43 36.19 12.50 -16.63
C LEU A 43 36.59 11.37 -17.57
N PHE A 44 37.06 11.73 -18.76
CA PHE A 44 37.58 10.81 -19.74
C PHE A 44 39.09 10.99 -19.85
N THR A 45 39.81 9.87 -19.92
CA THR A 45 41.14 9.86 -20.50
C THR A 45 41.06 10.28 -21.98
N ALA A 46 42.16 10.77 -22.54
CA ALA A 46 42.20 11.15 -23.96
C ALA A 46 41.88 9.98 -24.92
N SER A 47 41.91 8.73 -24.45
CA SER A 47 41.44 7.54 -25.18
C SER A 47 39.90 7.48 -25.21
N GLU A 48 39.26 7.61 -24.06
CA GLU A 48 37.80 7.51 -23.92
C GLU A 48 37.07 8.69 -24.59
N ASP A 49 37.66 9.90 -24.56
CA ASP A 49 37.17 11.04 -25.34
C ASP A 49 37.23 10.78 -26.86
N ALA A 50 38.29 10.12 -27.34
CA ALA A 50 38.43 9.75 -28.74
C ALA A 50 37.42 8.67 -29.16
N GLU A 51 37.16 7.69 -28.28
CA GLU A 51 36.11 6.68 -28.46
C GLU A 51 34.71 7.32 -28.47
N TYR A 52 34.42 8.25 -27.56
CA TYR A 52 33.17 9.01 -27.55
C TYR A 52 32.98 9.80 -28.86
N GLN A 53 34.04 10.46 -29.35
CA GLN A 53 33.99 11.15 -30.65
C GLN A 53 33.82 10.19 -31.83
N ALA A 54 34.41 8.99 -31.79
CA ALA A 54 34.22 7.95 -32.80
C ALA A 54 32.77 7.43 -32.84
N VAL A 55 32.12 7.25 -31.69
CA VAL A 55 30.69 6.91 -31.62
C VAL A 55 29.82 8.05 -32.15
N VAL A 56 30.15 9.31 -31.80
CA VAL A 56 29.42 10.50 -32.29
C VAL A 56 29.59 10.72 -33.81
N THR A 57 30.72 10.33 -34.41
CA THR A 57 30.91 10.40 -35.86
C THR A 57 30.30 9.21 -36.59
N SER A 58 30.41 7.99 -36.07
CA SER A 58 29.68 6.80 -36.56
C SER A 58 28.18 7.04 -36.63
N ARG A 59 27.62 7.73 -35.61
CA ARG A 59 26.20 8.09 -35.59
C ARG A 59 25.77 9.01 -36.75
N LYS A 60 26.69 9.77 -37.37
CA LYS A 60 26.36 10.68 -38.48
C LYS A 60 26.22 9.96 -39.83
N SER A 61 26.79 8.76 -40.00
CA SER A 61 26.64 7.96 -41.23
C SER A 61 25.40 7.07 -41.23
N PHE A 62 24.59 7.06 -40.16
CA PHE A 62 23.32 6.33 -40.11
C PHE A 62 22.37 6.72 -41.28
N PHE A 63 22.38 7.99 -41.68
CA PHE A 63 21.57 8.48 -42.80
C PHE A 63 21.95 7.82 -44.14
N ASP A 64 23.23 7.48 -44.34
CA ASP A 64 23.68 6.79 -45.55
C ASP A 64 23.25 5.31 -45.54
N TYR A 65 23.28 4.66 -44.37
CA TYR A 65 22.75 3.30 -44.20
C TYR A 65 21.22 3.22 -44.36
N GLU A 66 20.48 4.20 -43.86
CA GLU A 66 19.03 4.29 -43.99
C GLU A 66 18.61 4.52 -45.45
N ARG A 67 19.40 5.31 -46.21
CA ARG A 67 19.25 5.47 -47.65
C ARG A 67 19.54 4.16 -48.41
N HIS A 68 20.65 3.48 -48.12
CA HIS A 68 20.96 2.19 -48.74
C HIS A 68 19.93 1.09 -48.41
N TYR A 69 19.34 1.13 -47.22
CA TYR A 69 18.23 0.24 -46.85
C TYR A 69 16.98 0.51 -47.70
N GLN A 70 16.62 1.77 -47.92
CA GLN A 70 15.51 2.14 -48.81
C GLN A 70 15.79 1.74 -50.26
N ASP A 71 16.99 2.01 -50.77
CA ASP A 71 17.42 1.60 -52.11
C ASP A 71 17.33 0.06 -52.28
N LEU A 72 17.75 -0.71 -51.26
CA LEU A 72 17.67 -2.18 -51.27
C LEU A 72 16.23 -2.70 -51.19
N LEU A 73 15.37 -2.12 -50.36
CA LEU A 73 13.94 -2.46 -50.32
C LEU A 73 13.28 -2.27 -51.69
N MET A 74 13.52 -1.11 -52.33
CA MET A 74 12.99 -0.83 -53.67
C MET A 74 13.48 -1.81 -54.74
N THR A 75 14.65 -2.45 -54.56
CA THR A 75 15.13 -3.52 -55.46
C THR A 75 14.58 -4.92 -55.13
N LEU A 76 14.02 -5.11 -53.94
CA LEU A 76 13.41 -6.37 -53.48
C LEU A 76 11.87 -6.39 -53.65
N GLU A 77 11.25 -5.23 -53.93
CA GLU A 77 9.85 -5.12 -54.31
C GLU A 77 9.60 -5.71 -55.71
N GLY A 78 9.24 -7.00 -55.76
CA GLY A 78 8.80 -7.67 -56.99
C GLY A 78 9.17 -9.15 -57.13
N ASP A 79 10.02 -9.69 -56.25
CA ASP A 79 10.48 -11.09 -56.30
C ASP A 79 9.90 -11.93 -55.14
N ASP A 80 8.84 -12.70 -55.42
CA ASP A 80 8.13 -13.57 -54.43
C ASP A 80 9.05 -14.55 -53.68
N ILE A 81 10.21 -14.88 -54.26
CA ILE A 81 11.22 -15.78 -53.67
C ILE A 81 12.01 -15.08 -52.56
N LEU A 82 12.20 -13.75 -52.68
CA LEU A 82 13.02 -12.94 -51.77
C LEU A 82 12.20 -12.26 -50.67
N ASP A 83 10.87 -12.34 -50.69
CA ASP A 83 9.97 -11.79 -49.68
C ASP A 83 10.33 -12.20 -48.23
N ARG A 84 10.78 -13.45 -48.04
CA ARG A 84 11.26 -13.93 -46.72
C ARG A 84 12.53 -13.22 -46.27
N PHE A 85 13.47 -13.01 -47.19
CA PHE A 85 14.68 -12.25 -46.93
C PHE A 85 14.35 -10.77 -46.67
N ARG A 86 13.36 -10.20 -47.39
CA ARG A 86 12.88 -8.84 -47.15
C ARG A 86 12.35 -8.67 -45.72
N VAL A 87 11.50 -9.58 -45.24
CA VAL A 87 10.96 -9.55 -43.86
C VAL A 87 12.06 -9.72 -42.80
N GLU A 88 13.04 -10.62 -43.02
CA GLU A 88 14.19 -10.76 -42.10
C GLU A 88 15.09 -9.52 -42.10
N TYR A 89 15.28 -8.88 -43.26
CA TYR A 89 16.07 -7.66 -43.42
C TYR A 89 15.37 -6.42 -42.83
N GLU A 90 14.05 -6.31 -43.00
CA GLU A 90 13.20 -5.31 -42.33
C GLU A 90 13.28 -5.47 -40.80
N SER A 91 13.22 -6.71 -40.28
CA SER A 91 13.37 -7.00 -38.85
C SER A 91 14.75 -6.61 -38.30
N LEU A 92 15.81 -6.88 -39.07
CA LEU A 92 17.18 -6.48 -38.73
C LEU A 92 17.34 -4.94 -38.74
N HIS A 93 16.76 -4.25 -39.73
CA HIS A 93 16.79 -2.79 -39.79
C HIS A 93 15.98 -2.15 -38.66
N ASN A 94 14.79 -2.66 -38.33
CA ASN A 94 14.03 -2.20 -37.17
C ASN A 94 14.81 -2.37 -35.85
N SER A 95 15.61 -3.44 -35.74
CA SER A 95 16.52 -3.65 -34.61
C SER A 95 17.68 -2.63 -34.61
N LEU A 96 18.24 -2.30 -35.77
CA LEU A 96 19.28 -1.28 -35.96
C LEU A 96 18.78 0.15 -35.64
N VAL A 97 17.55 0.48 -36.04
CA VAL A 97 16.89 1.76 -35.72
C VAL A 97 16.67 1.86 -34.20
N SER A 98 16.18 0.79 -33.57
CA SER A 98 15.98 0.73 -32.12
C SER A 98 17.28 0.91 -31.33
N THR A 99 18.40 0.30 -31.77
CA THR A 99 19.71 0.49 -31.12
C THR A 99 20.26 1.90 -31.37
N TYR A 100 20.13 2.45 -32.58
CA TYR A 100 20.52 3.84 -32.90
C TYR A 100 19.75 4.88 -32.06
N GLU A 101 18.45 4.68 -31.83
CA GLU A 101 17.68 5.51 -30.90
C GLU A 101 18.13 5.35 -29.44
N GLY A 102 18.52 4.14 -29.03
CA GLY A 102 19.06 3.83 -27.72
C GLY A 102 20.39 4.54 -27.44
N GLU A 103 21.36 4.36 -28.33
CA GLU A 103 22.63 5.09 -28.35
C GLU A 103 22.38 6.61 -28.37
N GLY A 104 21.44 7.06 -29.19
CA GLY A 104 21.05 8.46 -29.27
C GLY A 104 20.43 9.03 -28.00
N ARG A 105 19.85 8.20 -27.13
CA ARG A 105 19.40 8.59 -25.77
C ARG A 105 20.57 8.58 -24.77
N LEU A 106 21.47 7.61 -24.87
CA LEU A 106 22.68 7.52 -24.03
C LEU A 106 23.62 8.72 -24.26
N LEU A 107 23.97 9.05 -25.51
CA LEU A 107 24.81 10.21 -25.84
C LEU A 107 24.24 11.53 -25.33
N ARG A 108 22.90 11.70 -25.37
CA ARG A 108 22.23 12.88 -24.78
C ARG A 108 22.35 12.91 -23.26
N LYS A 109 22.27 11.77 -22.57
CA LYS A 109 22.52 11.68 -21.13
C LYS A 109 23.98 12.01 -20.80
N CYS A 110 24.95 11.48 -21.55
CA CYS A 110 26.37 11.78 -21.39
C CYS A 110 26.65 13.29 -21.57
N ALA A 111 26.11 13.91 -22.62
CA ALA A 111 26.25 15.35 -22.86
C ALA A 111 25.63 16.22 -21.75
N ASN A 112 24.46 15.84 -21.23
CA ASN A 112 23.82 16.54 -20.12
C ASN A 112 24.64 16.40 -18.82
N LEU A 113 25.09 15.18 -18.50
CA LEU A 113 25.94 14.92 -17.33
C LEU A 113 27.26 15.70 -17.42
N GLN A 114 27.88 15.77 -18.60
CA GLN A 114 29.08 16.57 -18.82
C GLN A 114 28.82 18.07 -18.58
N ALA A 115 27.69 18.61 -19.07
CA ALA A 115 27.32 20.00 -18.84
C ALA A 115 27.02 20.31 -17.35
N ASP A 116 26.39 19.38 -16.64
CA ASP A 116 26.15 19.48 -15.19
C ASP A 116 27.46 19.42 -14.40
N ILE A 117 28.40 18.56 -14.79
CA ILE A 117 29.74 18.49 -14.21
C ILE A 117 30.51 19.78 -14.47
N ASP A 118 30.52 20.30 -15.70
CA ASP A 118 31.16 21.59 -16.01
C ASP A 118 30.52 22.76 -15.25
N SER A 119 29.24 22.68 -14.93
CA SER A 119 28.53 23.63 -14.05
C SER A 119 28.99 23.50 -12.59
N CYS A 120 29.12 22.28 -12.09
CA CYS A 120 29.65 21.99 -10.75
C CYS A 120 31.12 22.40 -10.59
N ILE A 121 31.97 22.15 -11.59
CA ILE A 121 33.38 22.59 -11.61
C ILE A 121 33.47 24.12 -11.56
N ARG A 122 32.66 24.84 -12.35
CA ARG A 122 32.60 26.32 -12.32
C ARG A 122 32.15 26.86 -10.96
N LYS A 123 31.14 26.23 -10.35
CA LYS A 123 30.66 26.59 -8.99
C LYS A 123 31.72 26.32 -7.93
N ALA A 124 32.42 25.17 -8.01
CA ALA A 124 33.51 24.82 -7.09
C ALA A 124 34.70 25.77 -7.22
N ALA A 125 35.08 26.16 -8.43
CA ALA A 125 36.13 27.16 -8.67
C ALA A 125 35.75 28.52 -8.06
N SER A 126 34.53 29.00 -8.30
CA SER A 126 34.03 30.26 -7.72
C SER A 126 33.99 30.21 -6.18
N ALA A 127 33.57 29.09 -5.58
CA ALA A 127 33.59 28.90 -4.14
C ALA A 127 35.02 28.85 -3.55
N ALA A 128 35.98 28.28 -4.29
CA ALA A 128 37.39 28.27 -3.92
C ALA A 128 38.03 29.67 -3.99
N GLU A 129 37.66 30.48 -4.98
CA GLU A 129 38.09 31.89 -5.06
C GLU A 129 37.49 32.73 -3.92
N LEU A 130 36.22 32.53 -3.59
CA LEU A 130 35.54 33.22 -2.49
C LEU A 130 36.17 32.88 -1.14
N THR A 131 36.39 31.58 -0.87
CA THR A 131 37.07 31.12 0.36
C THR A 131 38.55 31.52 0.42
N ARG A 132 39.20 31.80 -0.71
CA ARG A 132 40.53 32.45 -0.72
C ARG A 132 40.41 33.91 -0.26
N GLY A 133 39.49 34.69 -0.84
CA GLY A 133 39.24 36.07 -0.42
C GLY A 133 38.83 36.21 1.05
N ASP A 134 37.99 35.30 1.55
CA ASP A 134 37.64 35.23 2.98
C ASP A 134 38.88 34.93 3.85
N ARG A 135 39.80 34.08 3.37
CA ARG A 135 41.04 33.75 4.10
C ARG A 135 42.00 34.94 4.13
N ASP A 136 42.13 35.66 3.02
CA ASP A 136 42.98 36.85 2.90
C ASP A 136 42.46 37.97 3.81
N THR A 137 41.16 38.27 3.78
CA THR A 137 40.52 39.26 4.68
C THR A 137 40.59 38.85 6.16
N ILE A 138 40.48 37.56 6.49
CA ILE A 138 40.72 37.06 7.86
C ILE A 138 42.17 37.29 8.30
N THR A 139 43.15 37.17 7.40
CA THR A 139 44.55 37.51 7.75
C THR A 139 44.76 39.00 7.95
N GLU A 140 44.18 39.86 7.11
CA GLU A 140 44.24 41.33 7.26
C GLU A 140 43.61 41.79 8.59
N LEU A 141 42.43 41.27 8.94
CA LEU A 141 41.75 41.57 10.20
C LEU A 141 42.55 41.07 11.42
N ARG A 142 43.20 39.91 11.34
CA ARG A 142 44.09 39.42 12.41
C ARG A 142 45.27 40.37 12.62
N ASP A 143 45.92 40.76 11.53
CA ASP A 143 46.99 41.74 11.51
C ASP A 143 46.56 43.09 12.15
N GLU A 144 45.36 43.58 11.82
CA GLU A 144 44.81 44.79 12.44
C GLU A 144 44.51 44.64 13.94
N THR A 145 44.01 43.48 14.38
CA THR A 145 43.84 43.20 15.82
C THR A 145 45.18 43.13 16.55
N GLU A 146 46.23 42.56 15.94
CA GLU A 146 47.58 42.59 16.52
C GLU A 146 48.15 44.01 16.61
N ARG A 147 48.02 44.81 15.54
CA ARG A 147 48.46 46.22 15.53
C ARG A 147 47.72 47.02 16.60
N SER A 148 46.43 46.76 16.80
CA SER A 148 45.60 47.42 17.81
C SER A 148 45.96 46.98 19.24
N SER A 149 46.25 45.69 19.44
CA SER A 149 46.76 45.14 20.70
C SER A 149 48.11 45.74 21.09
N LYS A 150 49.05 45.86 20.13
CA LYS A 150 50.36 46.51 20.32
C LYS A 150 50.23 47.99 20.70
N LYS A 151 49.31 48.73 20.06
CA LYS A 151 48.98 50.13 20.43
C LYS A 151 48.39 50.23 21.84
N LEU A 152 47.50 49.31 22.22
CA LEU A 152 46.91 49.26 23.57
C LEU A 152 47.97 48.97 24.65
N GLY A 153 48.94 48.11 24.36
CA GLY A 153 50.10 47.88 25.23
C GLY A 153 50.91 49.16 25.47
N GLN A 154 51.28 49.87 24.40
CA GLN A 154 52.02 51.14 24.48
C GLN A 154 51.26 52.24 25.24
N ILE A 155 49.92 52.27 25.18
CA ILE A 155 49.11 53.20 25.97
C ILE A 155 49.15 52.83 27.46
N LYS A 156 49.05 51.54 27.80
CA LYS A 156 49.12 51.07 29.19
C LYS A 156 50.50 51.29 29.83
N GLU A 157 51.58 51.14 29.06
CA GLU A 157 52.94 51.48 29.52
C GLU A 157 53.10 52.98 29.81
N LYS A 158 52.60 53.85 28.92
CA LYS A 158 52.57 55.30 29.15
C LYS A 158 51.71 55.68 30.35
N GLU A 159 50.58 55.00 30.55
CA GLU A 159 49.72 55.20 31.71
C GLU A 159 50.42 54.80 33.03
N ALA A 160 51.18 53.70 33.03
CA ALA A 160 51.98 53.30 34.19
C ALA A 160 53.07 54.35 34.51
N GLN A 161 53.81 54.82 33.50
CA GLN A 161 54.83 55.87 33.66
C GLN A 161 54.24 57.18 34.23
N LEU A 162 53.06 57.61 33.74
CA LEU A 162 52.37 58.79 34.26
C LEU A 162 51.90 58.61 35.71
N ARG A 163 51.49 57.40 36.11
CA ARG A 163 51.12 57.09 37.50
C ARG A 163 52.33 57.17 38.43
N GLU A 164 53.51 56.74 38.00
CA GLU A 164 54.76 56.88 38.77
C GLU A 164 55.15 58.37 38.97
N VAL A 165 55.09 59.19 37.91
CA VAL A 165 55.33 60.65 38.00
C VAL A 165 54.34 61.34 38.94
N ILE A 166 53.09 60.88 39.02
CA ILE A 166 52.11 61.41 39.98
C ILE A 166 52.46 61.02 41.43
N THR A 167 53.13 59.87 41.67
CA THR A 167 53.55 59.48 43.03
C THR A 167 54.78 60.25 43.52
N THR A 168 55.74 60.59 42.65
CA THR A 168 56.92 61.39 43.04
C THR A 168 56.53 62.84 43.38
N VAL A 169 55.71 63.50 42.54
CA VAL A 169 55.22 64.87 42.81
C VAL A 169 54.43 64.95 44.13
N LYS A 170 53.71 63.89 44.53
CA LYS A 170 53.03 63.83 45.83
C LYS A 170 53.99 63.74 47.02
N GLN A 171 55.18 63.17 46.86
CA GLN A 171 56.20 63.10 47.91
C GLN A 171 56.91 64.45 48.09
N GLU A 172 57.17 65.18 47.00
CA GLU A 172 57.82 66.50 47.04
C GLU A 172 56.98 67.56 47.78
N ILE A 173 55.65 67.52 47.64
CA ILE A 173 54.72 68.41 48.33
C ILE A 173 54.82 68.26 49.86
N VAL A 174 55.01 67.04 50.37
CA VAL A 174 55.12 66.77 51.82
C VAL A 174 56.43 67.32 52.39
N VAL A 175 57.53 67.26 51.62
CA VAL A 175 58.85 67.76 52.07
C VAL A 175 58.90 69.29 52.15
N LEU A 176 58.17 70.00 51.28
CA LEU A 176 58.13 71.47 51.27
C LEU A 176 57.23 72.06 52.38
N GLN A 177 56.22 71.33 52.86
CA GLN A 177 55.36 71.77 53.96
C GLN A 177 56.07 71.75 55.33
N ALA A 178 57.19 71.04 55.46
CA ALA A 178 57.91 70.88 56.73
C ALA A 178 58.96 71.97 57.06
N LYS A 179 59.19 72.96 56.18
CA LYS A 179 60.31 73.92 56.29
C LYS A 179 59.89 75.38 56.56
N ALA A 180 58.68 75.63 57.03
CA ALA A 180 58.06 76.97 57.01
C ALA A 180 57.79 77.63 58.38
N LEU A 181 58.31 77.10 59.50
CA LEU A 181 58.05 77.63 60.85
C LEU A 181 59.27 77.56 61.79
N GLU A 182 60.01 78.67 61.92
CA GLU A 182 60.85 78.97 63.10
C GLU A 182 61.26 80.48 63.09
N PRO A 183 60.98 81.26 64.17
CA PRO A 183 61.40 82.66 64.31
C PRO A 183 62.40 82.88 65.48
N ILE A 184 63.31 83.87 65.38
CA ILE A 184 64.17 84.34 66.49
C ILE A 184 64.33 85.88 66.45
N ASP A 185 64.45 86.48 67.65
CA ASP A 185 64.20 87.90 67.98
C ASP A 185 65.39 88.89 67.83
N LEU A 186 65.09 90.18 68.08
CA LEU A 186 66.01 91.30 68.37
C LEU A 186 65.78 91.75 69.84
N PRO A 187 66.79 92.28 70.59
CA PRO A 187 67.22 93.69 70.44
C PRO A 187 68.65 94.07 70.90
N ALA A 188 69.10 95.29 70.56
CA ALA A 188 69.72 96.29 71.46
C ALA A 188 70.48 97.40 70.69
N GLN A 189 70.08 98.67 70.81
CA GLN A 189 70.86 99.83 70.32
C GLN A 189 70.67 101.06 71.22
N GLU A 190 71.63 101.33 72.11
CA GLU A 190 71.73 102.58 72.88
C GLU A 190 73.05 103.36 72.62
N PHE A 191 73.69 103.13 71.46
CA PHE A 191 74.72 104.04 70.92
C PHE A 191 74.11 105.18 70.05
N ALA A 192 72.79 105.35 70.12
CA ALA A 192 71.96 106.09 69.17
C ALA A 192 71.89 107.62 69.35
N ILE A 193 72.94 108.28 69.84
CA ILE A 193 72.93 109.76 70.01
C ILE A 193 74.04 110.47 69.21
N HIS A 194 75.21 109.85 69.01
CA HIS A 194 76.30 110.53 68.27
C HIS A 194 76.31 110.25 66.75
N GLU A 195 75.73 109.13 66.31
CA GLU A 195 75.54 108.84 64.87
C GLU A 195 74.35 109.58 64.25
N MET A 196 73.42 110.12 65.06
CA MET A 196 72.19 110.78 64.59
C MET A 196 72.40 111.99 63.65
N ARG A 197 73.63 112.52 63.53
CA ARG A 197 73.99 113.51 62.49
C ARG A 197 74.54 112.91 61.21
N GLN A 198 75.26 111.80 61.27
CA GLN A 198 75.66 111.04 60.07
C GLN A 198 74.46 110.31 59.46
N LEU A 199 73.52 109.89 60.31
CA LEU A 199 72.24 109.32 59.92
C LEU A 199 71.38 110.25 59.06
N HIS A 200 71.45 111.58 59.20
CA HIS A 200 70.61 112.45 58.37
C HIS A 200 71.05 112.45 56.88
N GLU A 201 72.35 112.30 56.61
CA GLU A 201 72.89 112.16 55.25
C GLU A 201 72.88 110.70 54.74
N SER A 202 72.86 109.70 55.63
CA SER A 202 72.62 108.31 55.21
C SER A 202 71.14 108.05 54.95
N LEU A 203 70.23 108.63 55.74
CA LEU A 203 68.77 108.50 55.58
C LEU A 203 68.27 109.03 54.24
N GLN A 204 68.85 110.11 53.69
CA GLN A 204 68.50 110.54 52.31
C GLN A 204 68.92 109.50 51.26
N ARG A 205 70.12 108.90 51.40
CA ARG A 205 70.59 107.82 50.51
C ARG A 205 69.86 106.50 50.74
N GLU A 206 69.34 106.27 51.95
CA GLU A 206 68.51 105.12 52.28
C GLU A 206 67.06 105.32 51.85
N GLU A 207 66.52 106.54 51.86
CA GLU A 207 65.22 106.86 51.28
C GLU A 207 65.25 106.70 49.75
N GLU A 208 66.34 107.12 49.08
CA GLU A 208 66.59 106.81 47.67
C GLU A 208 66.75 105.29 47.41
N ARG A 209 67.43 104.55 48.28
CA ARG A 209 67.56 103.08 48.15
C ARG A 209 66.26 102.35 48.46
N LEU A 210 65.48 102.80 49.44
CA LEU A 210 64.20 102.22 49.83
C LEU A 210 63.10 102.58 48.84
N THR A 211 63.14 103.75 48.20
CA THR A 211 62.27 104.04 47.04
C THR A 211 62.66 103.18 45.85
N GLN A 212 63.95 103.03 45.51
CA GLN A 212 64.38 102.07 44.48
C GLN A 212 64.02 100.62 44.82
N LEU A 213 64.14 100.19 46.07
CA LEU A 213 63.73 98.86 46.53
C LEU A 213 62.20 98.69 46.49
N ARG A 214 61.44 99.72 46.86
CA ARG A 214 59.97 99.77 46.77
C ARG A 214 59.48 99.78 45.33
N GLU A 215 60.17 100.46 44.43
CA GLU A 215 59.90 100.41 42.99
C GLU A 215 60.28 99.05 42.41
N ASN A 216 61.42 98.46 42.79
CA ASN A 216 61.83 97.13 42.32
C ASN A 216 60.91 96.03 42.85
N THR A 217 60.45 96.13 44.10
CA THR A 217 59.42 95.24 44.66
C THR A 217 58.03 95.52 44.10
N SER A 218 57.70 96.77 43.74
CA SER A 218 56.45 97.09 43.02
C SER A 218 56.48 96.58 41.58
N ARG A 219 57.62 96.67 40.89
CA ARG A 219 57.86 96.08 39.55
C ARG A 219 57.81 94.56 39.61
N SER A 220 58.41 93.93 40.62
CA SER A 220 58.37 92.47 40.78
C SER A 220 56.98 91.99 41.20
N LEU A 221 56.28 92.71 42.10
CA LEU A 221 54.88 92.45 42.46
C LEU A 221 53.95 92.64 41.24
N GLY A 222 54.18 93.66 40.42
CA GLY A 222 53.45 93.86 39.17
C GLY A 222 53.76 92.76 38.14
N ALA A 223 54.99 92.26 38.10
CA ALA A 223 55.37 91.13 37.25
C ALA A 223 54.77 89.81 37.74
N THR A 224 54.74 89.56 39.06
CA THR A 224 54.07 88.37 39.63
C THR A 224 52.55 88.46 39.50
N GLN A 225 51.95 89.63 39.68
CA GLN A 225 50.52 89.86 39.41
C GLN A 225 50.17 89.61 37.94
N ARG A 226 50.97 90.12 36.98
CA ARG A 226 50.80 89.79 35.55
C ARG A 226 50.97 88.30 35.28
N ARG A 227 51.94 87.65 35.94
CA ARG A 227 52.15 86.20 35.79
C ARG A 227 50.99 85.40 36.36
N ILE A 228 50.43 85.81 37.51
CA ILE A 228 49.23 85.24 38.12
C ILE A 228 48.02 85.43 37.20
N THR A 229 47.79 86.63 36.65
CA THR A 229 46.66 86.83 35.72
C THR A 229 46.80 86.02 34.43
N THR A 230 48.01 85.89 33.85
CA THR A 230 48.24 84.98 32.72
C THR A 230 48.04 83.51 33.09
N LEU A 231 48.43 83.08 34.29
CA LEU A 231 48.22 81.70 34.76
C LEU A 231 46.76 81.40 35.08
N LEU A 232 45.99 82.40 35.53
CA LEU A 232 44.54 82.29 35.70
C LEU A 232 43.82 82.24 34.36
N GLN A 233 44.20 83.10 33.40
CA GLN A 233 43.68 83.05 32.03
C GLN A 233 43.96 81.71 31.34
N ASN A 234 45.20 81.21 31.45
CA ASN A 234 45.57 79.89 30.94
C ASN A 234 44.81 78.77 31.66
N ASN A 235 44.59 78.85 32.99
CA ASN A 235 43.72 77.88 33.67
C ASN A 235 42.28 77.94 33.17
N THR A 236 41.70 79.13 32.94
CA THR A 236 40.34 79.23 32.40
C THR A 236 40.24 78.70 30.97
N ALA A 237 41.27 78.91 30.13
CA ALA A 237 41.36 78.33 28.80
C ALA A 237 41.47 76.79 28.86
N ASN A 238 42.40 76.27 29.67
CA ASN A 238 42.57 74.83 29.89
C ASN A 238 41.30 74.18 30.46
N ILE A 239 40.55 74.85 31.34
CA ILE A 239 39.26 74.37 31.85
C ILE A 239 38.23 74.32 30.73
N ALA A 240 38.16 75.34 29.87
CA ALA A 240 37.26 75.36 28.72
C ALA A 240 37.59 74.24 27.71
N GLU A 241 38.88 74.03 27.40
CA GLU A 241 39.35 72.92 26.57
C GLU A 241 39.03 71.56 27.20
N LEU A 242 39.25 71.39 28.51
CA LEU A 242 38.88 70.17 29.23
C LEU A 242 37.37 69.92 29.24
N THR A 243 36.53 70.96 29.31
CA THR A 243 35.07 70.79 29.16
C THR A 243 34.69 70.37 27.74
N LEU A 244 35.28 70.97 26.70
CA LEU A 244 35.04 70.59 25.31
C LEU A 244 35.50 69.15 25.01
N ILE A 245 36.65 68.74 25.56
CA ILE A 245 37.16 67.37 25.44
C ILE A 245 36.23 66.39 26.18
N ARG A 246 35.74 66.73 27.39
CA ARG A 246 34.76 65.90 28.11
C ARG A 246 33.43 65.76 27.37
N GLU A 247 32.92 66.84 26.79
CA GLU A 247 31.71 66.78 25.94
C GLU A 247 31.93 66.00 24.65
N SER A 248 33.13 66.03 24.06
CA SER A 248 33.44 65.20 22.90
C SER A 248 33.54 63.72 23.28
N ILE A 249 34.11 63.40 24.45
CA ILE A 249 34.16 62.04 24.98
C ILE A 249 32.74 61.55 25.29
N SER A 250 31.88 62.34 25.95
CA SER A 250 30.51 61.92 26.25
C SER A 250 29.68 61.67 24.99
N ARG A 251 29.84 62.51 23.95
CA ARG A 251 29.20 62.27 22.63
C ARG A 251 29.71 60.98 21.99
N MET A 252 31.02 60.72 22.01
CA MET A 252 31.60 59.47 21.52
C MET A 252 31.15 58.24 22.33
N GLU A 253 30.93 58.39 23.64
CA GLU A 253 30.39 57.33 24.52
C GLU A 253 28.90 57.06 24.23
N GLU A 254 28.09 58.10 24.02
CA GLU A 254 26.69 57.99 23.59
C GLU A 254 26.57 57.33 22.20
N GLU A 255 27.37 57.77 21.22
CA GLU A 255 27.45 57.17 19.89
C GLU A 255 27.88 55.69 19.96
N ALA A 256 28.89 55.36 20.78
CA ALA A 256 29.31 53.98 21.01
C ALA A 256 28.21 53.13 21.66
N GLN A 257 27.45 53.68 22.62
CA GLN A 257 26.31 53.00 23.24
C GLN A 257 25.19 52.74 22.23
N VAL A 258 24.85 53.71 21.38
CA VAL A 258 23.86 53.54 20.29
C VAL A 258 24.33 52.47 19.29
N MET A 259 25.61 52.46 18.93
CA MET A 259 26.19 51.44 18.05
C MET A 259 26.21 50.05 18.69
N LEU A 260 26.46 49.94 19.99
CA LEU A 260 26.37 48.68 20.73
C LEU A 260 24.92 48.18 20.82
N ALA A 261 23.95 49.05 21.12
CA ALA A 261 22.53 48.69 21.13
C ALA A 261 22.05 48.24 19.75
N SER A 262 22.40 48.97 18.68
CA SER A 262 22.15 48.59 17.30
C SER A 262 22.75 47.22 16.96
N LYS A 263 23.99 46.96 17.38
CA LYS A 263 24.65 45.66 17.21
C LYS A 263 23.90 44.53 17.92
N VAL A 264 23.45 44.72 19.16
CA VAL A 264 22.68 43.71 19.90
C VAL A 264 21.38 43.38 19.17
N VAL A 265 20.62 44.38 18.72
CA VAL A 265 19.40 44.17 17.92
C VAL A 265 19.71 43.42 16.62
N LYS A 266 20.81 43.75 15.93
CA LYS A 266 21.24 43.02 14.73
C LYS A 266 21.70 41.59 15.01
N GLU A 267 22.32 41.32 16.15
CA GLU A 267 22.63 39.95 16.57
C GLU A 267 21.36 39.16 16.93
N GLU A 268 20.35 39.79 17.53
CA GLU A 268 19.05 39.18 17.81
C GLU A 268 18.26 38.88 16.53
N GLU A 269 18.23 39.81 15.56
CA GLU A 269 17.70 39.57 14.21
C GLU A 269 18.41 38.39 13.54
N LEU A 270 19.74 38.33 13.60
CA LEU A 270 20.52 37.21 13.05
C LEU A 270 20.26 35.88 13.78
N ARG A 271 20.07 35.89 15.10
CA ARG A 271 19.65 34.70 15.86
C ARG A 271 18.25 34.24 15.45
N ALA A 272 17.29 35.15 15.34
CA ALA A 272 15.94 34.84 14.89
C ALA A 272 15.91 34.28 13.45
N VAL A 273 16.67 34.88 12.52
CA VAL A 273 16.83 34.34 11.15
C VAL A 273 17.46 32.95 11.21
N ARG A 274 18.54 32.74 11.96
CA ARG A 274 19.17 31.42 12.14
C ARG A 274 18.18 30.39 12.67
N GLU A 275 17.40 30.71 13.70
CA GLU A 275 16.34 29.82 14.20
C GLU A 275 15.28 29.52 13.14
N THR A 276 14.80 30.50 12.36
CA THR A 276 13.85 30.22 11.28
C THR A 276 14.47 29.35 10.18
N THR A 277 15.76 29.51 9.87
CA THR A 277 16.46 28.61 8.93
C THR A 277 16.62 27.21 9.49
N VAL A 278 16.97 27.03 10.78
CA VAL A 278 17.05 25.72 11.43
C VAL A 278 15.68 25.04 11.46
N ARG A 279 14.61 25.77 11.78
CA ARG A 279 13.22 25.25 11.72
C ARG A 279 12.81 24.87 10.29
N ARG A 280 13.19 25.66 9.29
CA ARG A 280 12.96 25.33 7.86
C ARG A 280 13.76 24.10 7.41
N ILE A 281 15.03 23.98 7.82
CA ILE A 281 15.86 22.80 7.55
C ILE A 281 15.24 21.57 8.21
N ALA A 282 14.86 21.64 9.50
CA ALA A 282 14.20 20.55 10.22
C ALA A 282 12.88 20.12 9.54
N TYR A 283 12.08 21.08 9.06
CA TYR A 283 10.87 20.81 8.29
C TYR A 283 11.18 20.16 6.93
N CYS A 284 12.19 20.64 6.21
CA CYS A 284 12.64 20.03 4.95
C CYS A 284 13.15 18.62 5.17
N THR A 285 13.91 18.34 6.25
CA THR A 285 14.35 16.99 6.58
C THR A 285 13.19 16.09 7.01
N SER A 286 12.17 16.60 7.71
CA SER A 286 10.97 15.79 7.98
C SER A 286 10.14 15.51 6.73
N GLN A 287 10.07 16.46 5.80
CA GLN A 287 9.44 16.28 4.49
C GLN A 287 10.22 15.25 3.65
N GLN A 288 11.56 15.32 3.65
CA GLN A 288 12.43 14.34 3.01
C GLN A 288 12.23 12.94 3.62
N HIS A 289 12.27 12.78 4.94
CA HIS A 289 12.01 11.49 5.57
C HIS A 289 10.59 10.94 5.30
N MET A 290 9.57 11.79 5.15
CA MET A 290 8.26 11.33 4.69
C MET A 290 8.25 10.92 3.21
N LEU A 291 8.97 11.63 2.34
CA LEU A 291 9.13 11.25 0.94
C LEU A 291 9.93 9.95 0.79
N ASP A 292 10.99 9.76 1.59
CA ASP A 292 11.78 8.54 1.65
C ASP A 292 10.90 7.36 2.10
N ALA A 293 10.16 7.50 3.20
CA ALA A 293 9.22 6.48 3.67
C ALA A 293 8.11 6.16 2.64
N LEU A 294 7.54 7.17 1.98
CA LEU A 294 6.58 6.97 0.89
C LEU A 294 7.23 6.31 -0.34
N SER A 295 8.51 6.53 -0.60
CA SER A 295 9.24 5.85 -1.67
C SER A 295 9.53 4.39 -1.35
N GLU A 296 9.94 4.08 -0.10
CA GLU A 296 10.07 2.70 0.38
C GLU A 296 8.73 1.96 0.32
N ASP A 297 7.64 2.60 0.76
CA ASP A 297 6.30 2.02 0.66
C ASP A 297 5.87 1.85 -0.81
N HIS A 298 6.24 2.75 -1.72
CA HIS A 298 5.99 2.57 -3.14
C HIS A 298 6.79 1.40 -3.73
N GLU A 299 8.05 1.20 -3.32
CA GLU A 299 8.87 0.07 -3.71
C GLU A 299 8.33 -1.26 -3.16
N ARG A 300 7.91 -1.30 -1.88
CA ARG A 300 7.24 -2.45 -1.24
C ARG A 300 5.95 -2.81 -1.98
N ASN A 301 5.03 -1.85 -2.14
CA ASN A 301 3.79 -2.06 -2.90
C ASN A 301 4.08 -2.50 -4.35
N GLY A 302 5.15 -1.98 -4.96
CA GLY A 302 5.60 -2.38 -6.30
C GLY A 302 6.27 -3.76 -6.34
N GLN A 303 6.74 -4.31 -5.22
CA GLN A 303 7.20 -5.70 -5.09
C GLN A 303 6.00 -6.62 -4.84
N ASP A 304 5.10 -6.27 -3.93
CA ASP A 304 3.85 -6.98 -3.66
C ASP A 304 2.98 -7.12 -4.93
N LEU A 305 2.89 -6.07 -5.76
CA LEU A 305 2.24 -6.11 -7.08
C LEU A 305 2.90 -7.10 -8.04
N ARG A 306 4.24 -7.18 -8.04
CA ARG A 306 4.97 -8.12 -8.89
C ARG A 306 4.83 -9.57 -8.40
N ASP A 307 4.74 -9.79 -7.10
CA ASP A 307 4.47 -11.10 -6.52
C ASP A 307 3.02 -11.54 -6.73
N ALA A 308 2.05 -10.62 -6.56
CA ALA A 308 0.66 -10.87 -6.91
C ALA A 308 0.48 -11.24 -8.39
N GLN A 309 1.17 -10.55 -9.32
CA GLN A 309 1.16 -10.89 -10.75
C GLN A 309 1.80 -12.26 -11.06
N ARG A 310 2.83 -12.66 -10.30
CA ARG A 310 3.45 -13.99 -10.43
C ARG A 310 2.49 -15.09 -9.97
N GLU A 311 1.82 -14.91 -8.83
CA GLU A 311 0.82 -15.87 -8.34
C GLU A 311 -0.45 -15.87 -9.21
N GLU A 312 -0.90 -14.72 -9.74
CA GLU A 312 -1.99 -14.68 -10.73
C GLU A 312 -1.62 -15.44 -12.01
N SER A 313 -0.39 -15.29 -12.49
CA SER A 313 0.12 -16.04 -13.66
C SER A 313 0.17 -17.56 -13.39
N ARG A 314 0.64 -17.97 -12.20
CA ARG A 314 0.63 -19.38 -11.78
C ARG A 314 -0.78 -19.95 -11.68
N LEU A 315 -1.70 -19.23 -11.02
CA LEU A 315 -3.10 -19.63 -10.92
C LEU A 315 -3.76 -19.69 -12.30
N ALA A 316 -3.42 -18.80 -13.23
CA ALA A 316 -3.88 -18.87 -14.62
C ALA A 316 -3.34 -20.10 -15.36
N GLU A 317 -2.07 -20.47 -15.17
CA GLU A 317 -1.48 -21.71 -15.70
C GLU A 317 -2.14 -22.97 -15.10
N GLU A 318 -2.39 -22.98 -13.79
CA GLU A 318 -3.12 -24.06 -13.09
C GLU A 318 -4.57 -24.17 -13.58
N HIS A 319 -5.29 -23.04 -13.71
CA HIS A 319 -6.63 -23.00 -14.29
C HIS A 319 -6.64 -23.51 -15.73
N GLN A 320 -5.69 -23.11 -16.58
CA GLN A 320 -5.54 -23.69 -17.92
C GLN A 320 -5.23 -25.19 -17.87
N GLY A 321 -4.41 -25.64 -16.92
CA GLY A 321 -4.12 -27.06 -16.67
C GLY A 321 -5.39 -27.86 -16.35
N VAL A 322 -6.21 -27.36 -15.41
CA VAL A 322 -7.49 -27.96 -15.03
C VAL A 322 -8.50 -27.90 -16.20
N CYS A 323 -8.54 -26.82 -16.98
CA CYS A 323 -9.37 -26.74 -18.18
C CYS A 323 -8.97 -27.77 -19.24
N ARG A 324 -7.67 -28.00 -19.47
CA ARG A 324 -7.17 -29.07 -20.36
C ARG A 324 -7.54 -30.45 -19.82
N GLN A 325 -7.41 -30.68 -18.51
CA GLN A 325 -7.83 -31.95 -17.87
C GLN A 325 -9.35 -32.18 -18.02
N LEU A 326 -10.17 -31.15 -17.82
CA LEU A 326 -11.62 -31.20 -18.02
C LEU A 326 -11.98 -31.45 -19.49
N GLN A 327 -11.29 -30.84 -20.45
CA GLN A 327 -11.46 -31.14 -21.87
C GLN A 327 -11.11 -32.59 -22.18
N ASN A 328 -9.99 -33.12 -21.67
CA ASN A 328 -9.59 -34.52 -21.87
C ASN A 328 -10.59 -35.51 -21.25
N VAL A 329 -11.15 -35.19 -20.08
CA VAL A 329 -12.23 -35.99 -19.46
C VAL A 329 -13.53 -35.88 -20.25
N HIS A 330 -13.84 -34.69 -20.80
CA HIS A 330 -15.02 -34.49 -21.64
C HIS A 330 -14.93 -35.26 -22.96
N THR A 331 -13.77 -35.23 -23.63
CA THR A 331 -13.55 -36.00 -24.86
C THR A 331 -13.57 -37.51 -24.59
N ALA A 332 -12.93 -38.00 -23.52
CA ALA A 332 -13.03 -39.41 -23.13
C ALA A 332 -14.47 -39.84 -22.77
N LEU A 333 -15.27 -38.94 -22.18
CA LEU A 333 -16.70 -39.17 -21.97
C LEU A 333 -17.49 -39.14 -23.28
N GLN A 334 -17.13 -38.29 -24.25
CA GLN A 334 -17.74 -38.29 -25.59
C GLN A 334 -17.42 -39.60 -26.32
N GLU A 335 -16.16 -40.03 -26.35
CA GLU A 335 -15.71 -41.30 -26.91
C GLU A 335 -16.46 -42.48 -26.28
N SER A 336 -16.54 -42.56 -24.94
CA SER A 336 -17.29 -43.61 -24.24
C SER A 336 -18.81 -43.57 -24.53
N ASN A 337 -19.38 -42.37 -24.70
CA ASN A 337 -20.78 -42.22 -25.13
C ASN A 337 -20.98 -42.63 -26.59
N GLU A 338 -20.03 -42.34 -27.48
CA GLU A 338 -20.05 -42.77 -28.89
C GLU A 338 -19.91 -44.29 -29.02
N GLU A 339 -19.01 -44.91 -28.25
CA GLU A 339 -18.92 -46.37 -28.10
C GLU A 339 -20.22 -46.96 -27.57
N SER A 340 -20.81 -46.39 -26.52
CA SER A 340 -22.09 -46.83 -25.96
C SER A 340 -23.23 -46.70 -26.99
N ASN A 341 -23.25 -45.60 -27.75
CA ASN A 341 -24.19 -45.40 -28.86
C ASN A 341 -23.97 -46.41 -30.00
N LEU A 342 -22.71 -46.75 -30.32
CA LEU A 342 -22.36 -47.77 -31.32
C LEU A 342 -22.80 -49.17 -30.86
N TRP A 343 -22.58 -49.52 -29.59
CA TRP A 343 -23.06 -50.78 -29.01
C TRP A 343 -24.59 -50.84 -28.97
N GLN A 344 -25.28 -49.74 -28.65
CA GLN A 344 -26.73 -49.66 -28.77
C GLN A 344 -27.22 -49.82 -30.22
N ARG A 345 -26.52 -49.25 -31.22
CA ARG A 345 -26.85 -49.46 -32.65
C ARG A 345 -26.68 -50.92 -33.04
N ARG A 346 -25.54 -51.54 -32.73
CA ARG A 346 -25.28 -52.98 -32.94
C ARG A 346 -26.31 -53.87 -32.26
N MET A 347 -26.73 -53.55 -31.03
CA MET A 347 -27.80 -54.28 -30.34
C MET A 347 -29.17 -54.11 -30.99
N ARG A 348 -29.50 -52.92 -31.53
CA ARG A 348 -30.73 -52.70 -32.31
C ARG A 348 -30.70 -53.43 -33.65
N GLU A 349 -29.55 -53.45 -34.31
CA GLU A 349 -29.33 -54.19 -35.57
C GLU A 349 -29.47 -55.70 -35.35
N ALA A 350 -28.78 -56.26 -34.34
CA ALA A 350 -28.89 -57.67 -33.96
C ALA A 350 -30.31 -58.06 -33.50
N ALA A 351 -31.02 -57.17 -32.77
CA ALA A 351 -32.42 -57.39 -32.41
C ALA A 351 -33.35 -57.37 -33.62
N ALA A 352 -33.12 -56.49 -34.60
CA ALA A 352 -33.88 -56.47 -35.85
C ALA A 352 -33.58 -57.70 -36.74
N GLU A 353 -32.34 -58.20 -36.72
CA GLU A 353 -31.97 -59.48 -37.35
C GLU A 353 -32.64 -60.66 -36.66
N LEU A 354 -32.64 -60.70 -35.33
CA LEU A 354 -33.35 -61.71 -34.55
C LEU A 354 -34.85 -61.69 -34.89
N GLN A 355 -35.51 -60.53 -34.92
CA GLN A 355 -36.91 -60.41 -35.33
C GLN A 355 -37.18 -60.88 -36.77
N ARG A 356 -36.25 -60.67 -37.71
CA ARG A 356 -36.36 -61.23 -39.08
C ARG A 356 -36.24 -62.75 -39.07
N HIS A 357 -35.36 -63.30 -38.23
CA HIS A 357 -35.22 -64.75 -38.05
C HIS A 357 -36.44 -65.37 -37.35
N GLU A 358 -37.00 -64.72 -36.34
CA GLU A 358 -38.24 -65.09 -35.65
C GLU A 358 -39.42 -65.07 -36.63
N ALA A 359 -39.63 -63.98 -37.38
CA ALA A 359 -40.69 -63.90 -38.40
C ALA A 359 -40.51 -64.93 -39.53
N SER A 360 -39.27 -65.25 -39.90
CA SER A 360 -38.96 -66.34 -40.84
C SER A 360 -39.30 -67.71 -40.25
N ALA A 361 -38.97 -67.95 -38.97
CA ALA A 361 -39.30 -69.17 -38.24
C ALA A 361 -40.82 -69.33 -38.06
N GLU A 362 -41.55 -68.25 -37.75
CA GLU A 362 -43.02 -68.22 -37.71
C GLU A 362 -43.64 -68.51 -39.09
N CYS A 363 -43.07 -67.94 -40.17
CA CYS A 363 -43.51 -68.25 -41.52
C CYS A 363 -43.29 -69.73 -41.87
N MET A 364 -42.14 -70.28 -41.52
CA MET A 364 -41.81 -71.69 -41.70
C MET A 364 -42.67 -72.60 -40.81
N HIS A 365 -42.99 -72.19 -39.58
CA HIS A 365 -43.90 -72.90 -38.68
C HIS A 365 -45.34 -72.87 -39.20
N SER A 366 -45.82 -71.74 -39.73
CA SER A 366 -47.13 -71.64 -40.40
C SER A 366 -47.20 -72.54 -41.64
N ARG A 367 -46.13 -72.63 -42.42
CA ARG A 367 -46.01 -73.58 -43.55
C ARG A 367 -46.00 -75.03 -43.06
N PHE A 368 -45.28 -75.33 -41.99
CA PHE A 368 -45.25 -76.66 -41.36
C PHE A 368 -46.63 -77.08 -40.85
N LEU A 369 -47.34 -76.21 -40.12
CA LEU A 369 -48.70 -76.47 -39.64
C LEU A 369 -49.68 -76.72 -40.79
N LYS A 370 -49.59 -75.96 -41.89
CA LYS A 370 -50.39 -76.19 -43.10
C LYS A 370 -50.04 -77.54 -43.76
N ALA A 371 -48.76 -77.89 -43.83
CA ALA A 371 -48.33 -79.20 -44.33
C ALA A 371 -48.81 -80.34 -43.42
N GLN A 372 -48.76 -80.18 -42.10
CA GLN A 372 -49.28 -81.13 -41.12
C GLN A 372 -50.79 -81.32 -41.27
N GLN A 373 -51.56 -80.24 -41.43
CA GLN A 373 -53.01 -80.31 -41.71
C GLN A 373 -53.32 -81.08 -43.02
N VAL A 374 -52.50 -80.91 -44.06
CA VAL A 374 -52.60 -81.70 -45.30
C VAL A 374 -52.26 -83.17 -45.07
N VAL A 375 -51.22 -83.48 -44.30
CA VAL A 375 -50.85 -84.86 -43.93
C VAL A 375 -51.96 -85.52 -43.12
N GLU A 376 -52.54 -84.84 -42.13
CA GLU A 376 -53.68 -85.34 -41.36
C GLU A 376 -54.93 -85.55 -42.24
N ALA A 377 -55.19 -84.65 -43.20
CA ALA A 377 -56.29 -84.83 -44.16
C ALA A 377 -56.07 -86.06 -45.07
N LEU A 378 -54.83 -86.30 -45.50
CA LEU A 378 -54.46 -87.50 -46.26
C LEU A 378 -54.55 -88.77 -45.40
N GLN A 379 -54.14 -88.73 -44.14
CA GLN A 379 -54.29 -89.84 -43.19
C GLN A 379 -55.77 -90.17 -42.92
N ARG A 380 -56.62 -89.17 -42.69
CA ARG A 380 -58.08 -89.35 -42.56
C ARG A 380 -58.68 -89.95 -43.84
N ARG A 381 -58.24 -89.49 -45.03
CA ARG A 381 -58.67 -90.07 -46.30
C ARG A 381 -58.22 -91.52 -46.46
N ASN A 382 -56.99 -91.87 -46.10
CA ASN A 382 -56.49 -93.24 -46.14
C ASN A 382 -57.28 -94.15 -45.20
N ALA A 383 -57.55 -93.72 -43.96
CA ALA A 383 -58.38 -94.47 -43.02
C ALA A 383 -59.81 -94.72 -43.55
N VAL A 384 -60.41 -93.76 -44.26
CA VAL A 384 -61.72 -93.95 -44.94
C VAL A 384 -61.61 -94.94 -46.10
N MET A 385 -60.54 -94.90 -46.90
CA MET A 385 -60.31 -95.88 -47.97
C MET A 385 -60.08 -97.30 -47.42
N GLU A 386 -59.32 -97.43 -46.32
CA GLU A 386 -59.10 -98.70 -45.62
C GLU A 386 -60.40 -99.25 -45.02
N ALA A 387 -61.23 -98.40 -44.41
CA ALA A 387 -62.56 -98.76 -43.93
C ALA A 387 -63.45 -99.27 -45.08
N GLN A 388 -63.49 -98.58 -46.22
CA GLN A 388 -64.22 -99.05 -47.41
C GLN A 388 -63.70 -100.39 -47.94
N ILE A 389 -62.39 -100.64 -47.90
CA ILE A 389 -61.81 -101.93 -48.27
C ILE A 389 -62.25 -103.03 -47.29
N SER A 390 -62.25 -102.76 -45.97
CA SER A 390 -62.76 -103.73 -44.98
C SER A 390 -64.25 -104.03 -45.17
N GLU A 391 -65.08 -103.03 -45.42
CA GLU A 391 -66.52 -103.19 -45.66
C GLU A 391 -66.81 -104.02 -46.94
N GLN A 392 -66.00 -103.84 -47.99
CA GLN A 392 -66.05 -104.66 -49.20
C GLN A 392 -65.56 -106.10 -48.98
N LEU A 393 -64.67 -106.34 -48.01
CA LEU A 393 -64.24 -107.68 -47.61
C LEU A 393 -65.29 -108.38 -46.73
N GLU A 394 -65.97 -107.64 -45.85
CA GLU A 394 -67.07 -108.15 -45.02
C GLU A 394 -68.25 -108.58 -45.90
N ARG A 395 -68.71 -107.73 -46.84
CA ARG A 395 -69.74 -108.10 -47.83
C ARG A 395 -69.39 -109.36 -48.64
N LYS A 396 -68.12 -109.55 -48.98
CA LYS A 396 -67.64 -110.78 -49.64
C LYS A 396 -67.72 -112.00 -48.71
N ARG A 397 -67.41 -111.85 -47.42
CA ARG A 397 -67.54 -112.92 -46.42
C ARG A 397 -69.00 -113.31 -46.22
N GLU A 398 -69.90 -112.34 -46.10
CA GLU A 398 -71.35 -112.56 -45.97
C GLU A 398 -71.92 -113.34 -47.17
N ALA A 399 -71.55 -112.95 -48.40
CA ALA A 399 -71.93 -113.70 -49.60
C ALA A 399 -71.39 -115.15 -49.60
N THR A 400 -70.17 -115.39 -49.09
CA THR A 400 -69.64 -116.76 -48.95
C THR A 400 -70.28 -117.57 -47.81
N ALA A 401 -70.89 -116.92 -46.82
CA ALA A 401 -71.65 -117.59 -45.77
C ALA A 401 -73.02 -118.05 -46.30
N GLN A 402 -73.72 -117.17 -47.02
CA GLN A 402 -75.02 -117.46 -47.62
C GLN A 402 -74.97 -118.68 -48.58
N LEU A 403 -73.91 -118.79 -49.39
CA LEU A 403 -73.69 -119.97 -50.25
C LEU A 403 -73.51 -121.28 -49.45
N ARG A 404 -72.87 -121.25 -48.28
CA ARG A 404 -72.68 -122.45 -47.43
C ARG A 404 -73.98 -122.92 -46.79
N ASP A 405 -74.87 -122.00 -46.44
CA ASP A 405 -76.17 -122.35 -45.86
C ASP A 405 -77.10 -122.99 -46.90
N GLU A 406 -77.04 -122.54 -48.16
CA GLU A 406 -77.73 -123.17 -49.30
C GLU A 406 -77.17 -124.57 -49.61
N GLU A 407 -75.84 -124.74 -49.60
CA GLU A 407 -75.19 -126.06 -49.73
C GLU A 407 -75.63 -127.03 -48.61
N ALA A 408 -75.71 -126.55 -47.37
CA ALA A 408 -76.17 -127.36 -46.23
C ALA A 408 -77.65 -127.76 -46.33
N ALA A 409 -78.50 -126.95 -46.98
CA ALA A 409 -79.90 -127.32 -47.26
C ALA A 409 -80.00 -128.49 -48.26
N LEU A 410 -79.18 -128.48 -49.31
CA LEU A 410 -79.13 -129.56 -50.32
C LEU A 410 -78.64 -130.90 -49.75
N VAL A 411 -77.73 -130.89 -48.77
CA VAL A 411 -77.25 -132.13 -48.10
C VAL A 411 -78.36 -132.77 -47.25
N ARG A 412 -79.14 -131.97 -46.51
CA ARG A 412 -80.27 -132.47 -45.68
C ARG A 412 -81.37 -133.12 -46.53
N ALA A 413 -81.64 -132.59 -47.72
CA ALA A 413 -82.60 -133.18 -48.66
C ALA A 413 -82.18 -134.59 -49.17
N ARG A 414 -80.87 -134.87 -49.26
CA ARG A 414 -80.34 -136.17 -49.74
C ARG A 414 -80.36 -137.28 -48.67
N GLN A 415 -80.35 -136.92 -47.39
CA GLN A 415 -80.31 -137.89 -46.28
C GLN A 415 -81.66 -138.59 -46.07
N VAL A 416 -82.78 -137.87 -46.23
CA VAL A 416 -84.13 -138.42 -46.04
C VAL A 416 -84.48 -139.48 -47.10
N THR A 417 -83.97 -139.36 -48.32
CA THR A 417 -84.20 -140.34 -49.41
C THR A 417 -83.40 -141.63 -49.28
N HIS A 418 -82.34 -141.68 -48.46
CA HIS A 418 -81.48 -142.86 -48.35
C HIS A 418 -81.99 -143.86 -47.30
N ALA A 419 -82.49 -143.36 -46.15
CA ALA A 419 -82.95 -144.19 -45.03
C ALA A 419 -84.11 -145.14 -45.39
N ALA A 420 -84.99 -144.75 -46.32
CA ALA A 420 -86.11 -145.58 -46.77
C ALA A 420 -85.71 -146.84 -47.58
N THR A 421 -84.43 -146.99 -47.95
CA THR A 421 -83.96 -148.09 -48.82
C THR A 421 -83.20 -149.20 -48.09
N GLN A 422 -82.85 -149.04 -46.82
CA GLN A 422 -82.07 -150.03 -46.06
C GLN A 422 -82.93 -151.03 -45.26
N ALA A 423 -84.24 -150.80 -45.14
CA ALA A 423 -85.17 -151.62 -44.35
C ALA A 423 -85.64 -152.92 -45.04
N ALA A 424 -84.98 -153.39 -46.11
CA ALA A 424 -85.55 -154.40 -47.02
C ALA A 424 -84.66 -155.59 -47.44
N LEU A 425 -83.37 -155.69 -47.08
CA LEU A 425 -82.44 -156.65 -47.71
C LEU A 425 -81.38 -157.34 -46.81
N SER A 426 -81.74 -157.87 -45.62
CA SER A 426 -80.81 -158.80 -44.91
C SER A 426 -81.44 -159.90 -44.02
N ALA A 427 -82.75 -160.13 -44.08
CA ALA A 427 -83.41 -161.26 -43.41
C ALA A 427 -83.78 -162.39 -44.39
N ARG A 428 -82.76 -163.14 -44.85
CA ARG A 428 -82.82 -164.42 -45.59
C ARG A 428 -81.37 -164.93 -45.68
N LYS A 429 -80.96 -166.10 -45.18
CA LYS A 429 -81.66 -167.39 -44.98
C LYS A 429 -81.13 -168.11 -43.72
N GLU A 430 -81.99 -168.62 -42.83
CA GLU A 430 -82.70 -169.94 -42.85
C GLU A 430 -81.72 -171.12 -42.56
N VAL A 431 -82.01 -172.14 -41.74
CA VAL A 431 -83.28 -172.54 -41.06
C VAL A 431 -83.00 -173.53 -39.90
N ASP A 432 -83.74 -173.34 -38.79
CA ASP A 432 -84.40 -174.27 -37.82
C ASP A 432 -83.85 -175.69 -37.54
N LEU A 433 -83.99 -176.28 -36.34
CA LEU A 433 -85.24 -176.77 -35.72
C LEU A 433 -84.95 -177.24 -34.25
N LEU A 434 -85.87 -177.31 -33.27
CA LEU A 434 -87.11 -176.59 -32.88
C LEU A 434 -87.38 -176.92 -31.37
N HIS A 435 -87.79 -175.95 -30.54
CA HIS A 435 -89.12 -175.79 -29.90
C HIS A 435 -89.46 -176.58 -28.61
N GLU A 436 -90.23 -175.90 -27.75
CA GLU A 436 -90.98 -176.45 -26.61
C GLU A 436 -92.42 -176.87 -27.00
N VAL A 437 -93.10 -177.52 -26.05
CA VAL A 437 -94.56 -177.75 -25.93
C VAL A 437 -95.18 -178.89 -26.77
N ILE A 438 -95.72 -179.90 -26.07
CA ILE A 438 -97.17 -180.16 -25.93
C ILE A 438 -97.38 -181.13 -24.75
N ALA A 439 -98.47 -180.90 -23.99
CA ALA A 439 -99.10 -181.91 -23.15
C ALA A 439 -100.50 -182.18 -23.72
N ASP A 440 -100.84 -183.44 -24.02
CA ASP A 440 -102.19 -183.97 -23.74
C ASP A 440 -102.37 -185.47 -24.04
N LYS A 441 -103.29 -186.07 -23.28
CA LYS A 441 -104.06 -187.31 -23.48
C LYS A 441 -103.41 -188.70 -23.48
N GLU A 442 -103.86 -189.44 -22.47
CA GLU A 442 -103.92 -190.89 -22.37
C GLU A 442 -104.66 -191.54 -23.56
N SER A 443 -103.91 -192.11 -24.49
CA SER A 443 -104.36 -193.25 -25.28
C SER A 443 -103.15 -194.12 -25.64
N GLU A 444 -103.36 -195.44 -25.70
CA GLU A 444 -102.35 -196.46 -26.06
C GLU A 444 -101.37 -196.99 -24.98
N GLN A 445 -101.89 -197.40 -23.83
CA GLN A 445 -101.69 -198.83 -23.51
C GLN A 445 -102.67 -199.65 -24.35
N ARG A 446 -102.19 -200.30 -25.43
CA ARG A 446 -102.51 -201.71 -25.79
C ARG A 446 -102.01 -202.21 -27.16
N ARG A 447 -101.57 -201.39 -28.13
CA ARG A 447 -101.35 -201.86 -29.52
C ARG A 447 -99.94 -201.98 -30.09
N ASN A 448 -98.88 -201.56 -29.41
CA ASN A 448 -97.52 -202.04 -29.72
C ASN A 448 -96.94 -202.85 -28.56
N LYS A 449 -97.46 -204.07 -28.39
CA LYS A 449 -97.17 -205.02 -27.31
C LYS A 449 -96.38 -206.25 -27.79
N THR A 450 -95.90 -206.26 -29.04
CA THR A 450 -95.38 -207.46 -29.74
C THR A 450 -94.30 -207.15 -30.79
N TRP A 451 -93.10 -206.69 -30.39
CA TRP A 451 -91.92 -206.87 -31.26
C TRP A 451 -90.56 -206.98 -30.56
N LEU A 452 -90.34 -206.43 -29.36
CA LEU A 452 -89.16 -206.74 -28.51
C LEU A 452 -89.55 -206.71 -27.01
N ALA A 453 -89.91 -207.78 -26.30
CA ALA A 453 -90.02 -209.23 -26.57
C ALA A 453 -88.72 -210.03 -26.78
N GLU A 454 -87.60 -209.40 -27.12
CA GLU A 454 -86.27 -210.02 -27.21
C GLU A 454 -85.23 -208.97 -26.77
N LYS A 455 -84.37 -209.16 -25.76
CA LYS A 455 -84.36 -210.08 -24.61
C LYS A 455 -84.24 -209.15 -23.39
N GLY A 456 -85.02 -209.27 -22.31
CA GLY A 456 -85.39 -210.50 -21.63
C GLY A 456 -84.20 -211.03 -20.83
N VAL A 457 -84.39 -211.61 -19.64
CA VAL A 457 -83.29 -212.16 -18.82
C VAL A 457 -82.25 -211.07 -18.47
N GLN A 458 -82.46 -210.14 -17.54
CA GLN A 458 -83.07 -210.21 -16.21
C GLN A 458 -83.47 -208.76 -15.82
N LEU A 459 -84.34 -208.44 -14.84
CA LEU A 459 -83.96 -208.45 -13.41
C LEU A 459 -85.14 -208.13 -12.46
N ARG A 460 -86.41 -208.10 -12.90
CA ARG A 460 -87.48 -207.42 -12.12
C ARG A 460 -88.82 -208.12 -11.83
N MET A 461 -89.01 -209.40 -12.15
CA MET A 461 -90.11 -210.21 -11.56
C MET A 461 -89.62 -211.62 -11.14
N LEU A 462 -88.49 -211.62 -10.44
CA LEU A 462 -88.14 -212.58 -9.38
C LEU A 462 -87.53 -211.68 -8.30
N GLU A 463 -88.21 -211.29 -7.23
CA GLU A 463 -89.10 -212.07 -6.34
C GLU A 463 -88.45 -213.39 -5.90
N GLY A 464 -88.29 -213.55 -4.58
CA GLY A 464 -88.20 -214.86 -3.94
C GLY A 464 -86.82 -215.45 -3.66
N ALA A 465 -85.71 -214.83 -4.10
CA ALA A 465 -84.37 -215.39 -3.84
C ALA A 465 -83.85 -215.10 -2.41
N LEU A 466 -83.38 -213.89 -2.11
CA LEU A 466 -82.53 -213.61 -0.93
C LEU A 466 -82.72 -212.15 -0.44
N ALA A 467 -83.47 -211.83 0.62
CA ALA A 467 -83.92 -212.66 1.76
C ALA A 467 -82.77 -213.38 2.52
N PHE A 468 -81.53 -213.04 2.17
CA PHE A 468 -80.29 -213.39 2.87
C PHE A 468 -79.31 -212.20 2.83
N CYS A 469 -79.41 -211.33 1.80
CA CYS A 469 -78.71 -210.05 1.79
C CYS A 469 -79.24 -209.03 2.82
N GLU A 470 -80.39 -209.29 3.45
CA GLU A 470 -80.95 -208.41 4.49
C GLU A 470 -80.03 -208.35 5.73
N GLU A 471 -79.32 -209.44 6.06
CA GLU A 471 -78.28 -209.45 7.10
C GLU A 471 -77.06 -208.57 6.75
N LYS A 472 -76.76 -208.33 5.46
CA LYS A 472 -75.72 -207.39 5.05
C LYS A 472 -76.20 -205.93 4.98
N GLY A 473 -77.51 -205.71 4.86
CA GLY A 473 -78.10 -204.35 4.85
C GLY A 473 -78.04 -203.64 6.20
N GLU A 474 -78.10 -204.41 7.30
CA GLU A 474 -77.97 -203.90 8.68
C GLU A 474 -76.62 -203.19 8.90
N HIS A 475 -75.54 -203.73 8.31
CA HIS A 475 -74.19 -203.16 8.40
C HIS A 475 -74.05 -201.85 7.60
N VAL A 476 -74.78 -201.68 6.50
CA VAL A 476 -74.78 -200.43 5.72
C VAL A 476 -75.60 -199.34 6.42
N ARG A 477 -76.67 -199.71 7.14
CA ARG A 477 -77.45 -198.76 7.97
C ARG A 477 -76.65 -198.15 9.12
N GLN A 478 -75.63 -198.84 9.64
CA GLN A 478 -74.73 -198.27 10.66
C GLN A 478 -73.75 -197.24 10.09
N GLU A 479 -73.24 -197.42 8.86
CA GLU A 479 -72.38 -196.42 8.21
C GLU A 479 -73.17 -195.17 7.78
N LEU A 480 -74.41 -195.32 7.29
CA LEU A 480 -75.29 -194.19 6.97
C LEU A 480 -75.55 -193.25 8.16
N CYS A 481 -75.58 -193.79 9.39
CA CYS A 481 -75.80 -192.99 10.59
C CYS A 481 -74.57 -192.15 11.00
N LYS A 482 -73.37 -192.46 10.47
CA LYS A 482 -72.17 -191.60 10.62
C LYS A 482 -72.21 -190.43 9.63
N VAL A 483 -72.50 -190.72 8.36
CA VAL A 483 -72.57 -189.72 7.28
C VAL A 483 -73.64 -188.66 7.56
N ALA A 484 -74.78 -189.04 8.16
CA ALA A 484 -75.82 -188.09 8.56
C ALA A 484 -75.32 -187.03 9.57
N LYS A 485 -74.48 -187.42 10.55
CA LYS A 485 -73.92 -186.50 11.54
C LYS A 485 -72.84 -185.58 10.95
N GLU A 486 -72.13 -186.04 9.94
CA GLU A 486 -71.15 -185.22 9.20
C GLU A 486 -71.82 -184.16 8.33
N ALA A 487 -73.02 -184.45 7.78
CA ALA A 487 -73.82 -183.48 7.03
C ALA A 487 -74.28 -182.31 7.91
N GLU A 488 -74.87 -182.58 9.08
CA GLU A 488 -75.31 -181.54 10.04
C GLU A 488 -74.14 -180.66 10.51
N ALA A 489 -72.96 -181.27 10.76
CA ALA A 489 -71.75 -180.55 11.16
C ALA A 489 -71.19 -179.62 10.07
N ASN A 490 -71.45 -179.90 8.78
CA ASN A 490 -71.03 -179.03 7.69
C ASN A 490 -72.02 -177.88 7.43
N ASP A 491 -73.33 -178.13 7.58
CA ASP A 491 -74.34 -177.07 7.45
C ASP A 491 -74.19 -175.98 8.53
N ALA A 492 -73.79 -176.38 9.75
CA ALA A 492 -73.44 -175.44 10.83
C ALA A 492 -72.19 -174.58 10.54
N LYS A 493 -71.26 -175.04 9.68
CA LYS A 493 -70.09 -174.24 9.25
C LYS A 493 -70.49 -173.21 8.19
N SER A 494 -71.33 -173.61 7.22
CA SER A 494 -71.86 -172.72 6.17
C SER A 494 -72.50 -171.46 6.75
N LYS A 495 -73.37 -171.63 7.75
CA LYS A 495 -74.07 -170.51 8.43
C LYS A 495 -73.13 -169.55 9.17
N LYS A 496 -71.97 -170.01 9.66
CA LYS A 496 -70.96 -169.13 10.30
C LYS A 496 -70.26 -168.22 9.28
N PHE A 497 -69.90 -168.76 8.11
CA PHE A 497 -69.28 -167.96 7.05
C PHE A 497 -70.25 -166.92 6.44
N ALA A 498 -71.53 -167.27 6.32
CA ALA A 498 -72.55 -166.31 5.89
C ALA A 498 -72.65 -165.09 6.83
N PHE A 499 -72.58 -165.31 8.15
CA PHE A 499 -72.61 -164.22 9.13
C PHE A 499 -71.38 -163.30 9.06
N SER A 500 -70.16 -163.86 8.87
CA SER A 500 -68.95 -163.03 8.74
C SER A 500 -68.96 -162.13 7.50
N CYS A 501 -69.54 -162.59 6.38
CA CYS A 501 -69.64 -161.78 5.17
C CYS A 501 -70.61 -160.60 5.33
N ALA A 502 -71.71 -160.79 6.07
CA ALA A 502 -72.66 -159.71 6.35
C ALA A 502 -72.04 -158.61 7.24
N LEU A 503 -71.20 -158.98 8.21
CA LEU A 503 -70.52 -158.01 9.08
C LEU A 503 -69.56 -157.11 8.29
N LEU A 504 -68.76 -157.72 7.38
CA LEU A 504 -67.80 -157.00 6.54
C LEU A 504 -68.46 -156.02 5.55
N LEU A 505 -69.65 -156.34 5.03
CA LEU A 505 -70.40 -155.43 4.16
C LEU A 505 -70.85 -154.17 4.93
N SER A 506 -71.32 -154.32 6.16
CA SER A 506 -71.68 -153.20 7.04
C SER A 506 -70.48 -152.28 7.34
N GLU A 507 -69.29 -152.84 7.56
CA GLU A 507 -68.05 -152.07 7.73
C GLU A 507 -67.65 -151.29 6.45
N VAL A 508 -67.88 -151.87 5.26
CA VAL A 508 -67.63 -151.18 3.98
C VAL A 508 -68.64 -150.04 3.74
N GLU A 509 -69.91 -150.24 4.06
CA GLU A 509 -70.94 -149.19 3.96
C GLU A 509 -70.64 -148.02 4.91
N SER A 510 -70.21 -148.30 6.16
CA SER A 510 -69.72 -147.31 7.11
C SER A 510 -68.54 -146.50 6.57
N ARG A 511 -67.51 -147.17 6.01
CA ARG A 511 -66.34 -146.49 5.42
C ARG A 511 -66.68 -145.64 4.21
N ASN A 512 -67.64 -146.07 3.39
CA ASN A 512 -68.09 -145.28 2.23
C ASN A 512 -68.83 -144.01 2.67
N HIS A 513 -69.57 -144.04 3.78
CA HIS A 513 -70.24 -142.85 4.31
C HIS A 513 -69.23 -141.82 4.84
N GLU A 514 -68.23 -142.27 5.61
CA GLU A 514 -67.10 -141.42 6.04
C GLU A 514 -66.38 -140.77 4.85
N LEU A 515 -66.15 -141.52 3.77
CA LEU A 515 -65.54 -140.97 2.54
C LEU A 515 -66.40 -139.87 1.90
N THR A 516 -67.72 -140.04 1.82
CA THR A 516 -68.59 -138.99 1.27
C THR A 516 -68.58 -137.70 2.11
N GLU A 517 -68.50 -137.79 3.44
CA GLU A 517 -68.37 -136.61 4.31
C GLU A 517 -67.03 -135.87 4.10
N TYR A 518 -65.94 -136.60 3.84
CA TYR A 518 -64.65 -135.99 3.48
C TYR A 518 -64.64 -135.37 2.08
N GLU A 519 -65.33 -135.98 1.11
CA GLU A 519 -65.48 -135.41 -0.24
C GLU A 519 -66.32 -134.13 -0.27
N GLU A 520 -67.34 -134.00 0.58
CA GLU A 520 -68.15 -132.78 0.71
C GLU A 520 -67.42 -131.65 1.47
N THR A 521 -66.63 -131.98 2.51
CA THR A 521 -65.91 -130.96 3.31
C THR A 521 -64.65 -130.41 2.64
N PHE A 522 -64.04 -131.14 1.71
CA PHE A 522 -62.85 -130.71 0.97
C PHE A 522 -63.04 -129.41 0.13
N PRO A 523 -64.07 -129.29 -0.75
CA PRO A 523 -64.27 -128.07 -1.55
C PRO A 523 -64.61 -126.84 -0.69
N GLU A 524 -65.23 -127.00 0.49
CA GLU A 524 -65.42 -125.88 1.42
C GLU A 524 -64.09 -125.32 1.92
N MET A 525 -63.14 -126.19 2.25
CA MET A 525 -61.81 -125.78 2.71
C MET A 525 -61.01 -125.14 1.59
N GLU A 526 -61.08 -125.66 0.35
CA GLU A 526 -60.49 -124.99 -0.81
C GLU A 526 -61.09 -123.60 -1.05
N ALA A 527 -62.41 -123.45 -0.95
CA ALA A 527 -63.08 -122.16 -1.10
C ALA A 527 -62.63 -121.14 -0.04
N ARG A 528 -62.47 -121.58 1.22
CA ARG A 528 -61.93 -120.75 2.31
C ARG A 528 -60.48 -120.31 2.03
N ILE A 529 -59.62 -121.21 1.53
CA ILE A 529 -58.24 -120.89 1.16
C ILE A 529 -58.19 -119.88 0.02
N ARG A 530 -58.98 -120.08 -1.06
CA ARG A 530 -59.05 -119.12 -2.19
C ARG A 530 -59.56 -117.75 -1.75
N HIS A 531 -60.55 -117.71 -0.85
CA HIS A 531 -61.04 -116.45 -0.29
C HIS A 531 -59.97 -115.72 0.54
N GLN A 532 -59.21 -116.43 1.38
CA GLN A 532 -58.09 -115.85 2.14
C GLN A 532 -56.95 -115.36 1.22
N GLN A 533 -56.62 -116.10 0.16
CA GLN A 533 -55.63 -115.68 -0.84
C GLN A 533 -56.06 -114.41 -1.58
N ALA A 534 -57.33 -114.29 -1.96
CA ALA A 534 -57.87 -113.08 -2.59
C ALA A 534 -57.79 -111.87 -1.64
N LEU A 535 -58.13 -112.06 -0.35
CA LEU A 535 -58.07 -111.00 0.67
C LEU A 535 -56.62 -110.54 0.94
N LEU A 536 -55.66 -111.46 1.00
CA LEU A 536 -54.24 -111.11 1.10
C LEU A 536 -53.75 -110.38 -0.16
N GLY A 537 -54.21 -110.78 -1.34
CA GLY A 537 -53.95 -110.08 -2.60
C GLY A 537 -54.43 -108.62 -2.59
N SER A 538 -55.65 -108.36 -2.10
CA SER A 538 -56.16 -106.98 -1.98
C SER A 538 -55.40 -106.18 -0.92
N MET A 539 -55.08 -106.78 0.24
CA MET A 539 -54.30 -106.09 1.27
C MET A 539 -52.88 -105.72 0.80
N VAL A 540 -52.22 -106.56 0.01
CA VAL A 540 -50.92 -106.22 -0.59
C VAL A 540 -51.06 -105.11 -1.63
N ALA A 541 -52.14 -105.11 -2.43
CA ALA A 541 -52.41 -104.02 -3.37
C ALA A 541 -52.64 -102.68 -2.64
N GLU A 542 -53.43 -102.67 -1.56
CA GLU A 542 -53.63 -101.49 -0.71
C GLU A 542 -52.33 -101.05 -0.02
N GLN A 543 -51.53 -101.98 0.51
CA GLN A 543 -50.22 -101.65 1.08
C GLN A 543 -49.31 -100.98 0.05
N ASN A 544 -49.30 -101.47 -1.19
CA ASN A 544 -48.50 -100.88 -2.28
C ASN A 544 -49.01 -99.48 -2.68
N THR A 545 -50.32 -99.25 -2.73
CA THR A 545 -50.86 -97.91 -3.00
C THR A 545 -50.54 -96.95 -1.86
N TYR A 546 -50.73 -97.32 -0.59
CA TYR A 546 -50.35 -96.49 0.56
C TYR A 546 -48.85 -96.21 0.62
N THR A 547 -47.99 -97.19 0.28
CA THR A 547 -46.54 -96.98 0.19
C THR A 547 -46.20 -95.96 -0.89
N SER A 548 -46.78 -96.08 -2.09
CA SER A 548 -46.62 -95.11 -3.16
C SER A 548 -47.12 -93.70 -2.78
N HIS A 549 -48.25 -93.59 -2.07
CA HIS A 549 -48.75 -92.30 -1.56
C HIS A 549 -47.80 -91.70 -0.51
N CYS A 550 -47.28 -92.51 0.42
CA CYS A 550 -46.27 -92.08 1.38
C CYS A 550 -45.00 -91.55 0.68
N ASP A 551 -44.55 -92.19 -0.39
CA ASP A 551 -43.36 -91.75 -1.13
C ASP A 551 -43.63 -90.46 -1.94
N HIS A 552 -44.79 -90.32 -2.58
CA HIS A 552 -45.20 -89.04 -3.18
C HIS A 552 -45.27 -87.90 -2.15
N LEU A 553 -45.78 -88.17 -0.93
CA LEU A 553 -45.81 -87.19 0.15
C LEU A 553 -44.41 -86.85 0.67
N LYS A 554 -43.47 -87.81 0.75
CA LYS A 554 -42.05 -87.54 1.07
C LYS A 554 -41.37 -86.68 0.00
N HIS A 555 -41.61 -86.98 -1.29
CA HIS A 555 -41.09 -86.18 -2.40
C HIS A 555 -41.63 -84.75 -2.34
N GLY A 556 -42.95 -84.58 -2.22
CA GLY A 556 -43.57 -83.26 -2.03
C GLY A 556 -43.03 -82.51 -0.80
N LEU A 557 -42.84 -83.19 0.34
CA LEU A 557 -42.22 -82.60 1.53
C LEU A 557 -40.79 -82.12 1.24
N SER A 558 -39.98 -82.92 0.54
CA SER A 558 -38.59 -82.56 0.20
C SER A 558 -38.51 -81.39 -0.80
N GLU A 559 -39.42 -81.32 -1.77
CA GLU A 559 -39.55 -80.17 -2.67
C GLU A 559 -39.96 -78.90 -1.91
N GLN A 560 -40.90 -78.98 -0.97
CA GLN A 560 -41.28 -77.84 -0.13
C GLN A 560 -40.14 -77.42 0.81
N GLN A 561 -39.36 -78.36 1.35
CA GLN A 561 -38.16 -78.06 2.13
C GLN A 561 -37.06 -77.40 1.26
N HIS A 562 -36.89 -77.83 0.00
CA HIS A 562 -36.00 -77.19 -0.94
C HIS A 562 -36.47 -75.76 -1.30
N ASN A 563 -37.76 -75.59 -1.58
CA ASN A 563 -38.36 -74.28 -1.84
C ASN A 563 -38.22 -73.33 -0.63
N LEU A 564 -38.42 -73.83 0.59
CA LEU A 564 -38.20 -73.08 1.83
C LEU A 564 -36.73 -72.70 2.01
N THR A 565 -35.77 -73.60 1.78
CA THR A 565 -34.34 -73.27 1.87
C THR A 565 -33.90 -72.27 0.80
N VAL A 566 -34.42 -72.35 -0.43
CA VAL A 566 -34.22 -71.34 -1.48
C VAL A 566 -34.86 -70.00 -1.12
N GLN A 567 -36.06 -69.97 -0.53
CA GLN A 567 -36.68 -68.73 -0.06
C GLN A 567 -35.92 -68.12 1.12
N VAL A 568 -35.45 -68.92 2.07
CA VAL A 568 -34.58 -68.47 3.16
C VAL A 568 -33.28 -67.87 2.62
N ALA A 569 -32.64 -68.50 1.62
CA ALA A 569 -31.46 -67.97 0.95
C ALA A 569 -31.73 -66.64 0.21
N LYS A 570 -32.90 -66.49 -0.42
CA LYS A 570 -33.34 -65.20 -0.99
C LYS A 570 -33.56 -64.15 0.09
N VAL A 571 -34.16 -64.50 1.22
CA VAL A 571 -34.38 -63.58 2.36
C VAL A 571 -33.05 -63.16 3.01
N THR A 572 -32.07 -64.06 3.15
CA THR A 572 -30.74 -63.68 3.68
C THR A 572 -29.96 -62.80 2.70
N ALA A 573 -30.05 -63.06 1.39
CA ALA A 573 -29.48 -62.20 0.35
C ALA A 573 -30.13 -60.80 0.30
N LEU A 574 -31.45 -60.71 0.44
CA LEU A 574 -32.15 -59.42 0.54
C LEU A 574 -31.79 -58.69 1.83
N ARG A 575 -31.67 -59.39 2.97
CA ARG A 575 -31.21 -58.80 4.24
C ARG A 575 -29.78 -58.24 4.14
N SER A 576 -28.85 -58.96 3.52
CA SER A 576 -27.48 -58.46 3.35
C SER A 576 -27.40 -57.29 2.37
N ALA A 577 -28.23 -57.29 1.31
CA ALA A 577 -28.37 -56.15 0.41
C ALA A 577 -28.95 -54.90 1.11
N ILE A 578 -29.98 -55.07 1.96
CA ILE A 578 -30.54 -54.00 2.80
C ILE A 578 -29.48 -53.47 3.77
N GLN A 579 -28.78 -54.35 4.50
CA GLN A 579 -27.69 -53.94 5.41
C GLN A 579 -26.54 -53.22 4.69
N LYS A 580 -26.23 -53.57 3.44
CA LYS A 580 -25.26 -52.83 2.63
C LYS A 580 -25.81 -51.43 2.31
N ARG A 581 -27.03 -51.33 1.81
CA ARG A 581 -27.68 -50.03 1.53
C ARG A 581 -27.80 -49.14 2.77
N GLU A 582 -28.08 -49.70 3.95
CA GLU A 582 -28.09 -48.96 5.22
C GLU A 582 -26.72 -48.46 5.66
N LYS A 583 -25.63 -49.14 5.28
CA LYS A 583 -24.26 -48.64 5.49
C LYS A 583 -23.95 -47.53 4.50
N ASP A 584 -24.27 -47.74 3.23
CA ASP A 584 -24.09 -46.76 2.16
C ASP A 584 -24.84 -45.44 2.49
N THR A 585 -26.10 -45.50 2.92
CA THR A 585 -26.88 -44.30 3.29
C THR A 585 -26.35 -43.60 4.55
N LYS A 586 -25.75 -44.33 5.51
CA LYS A 586 -25.08 -43.71 6.67
C LYS A 586 -23.80 -42.97 6.24
N VAL A 587 -23.04 -43.51 5.30
CA VAL A 587 -21.85 -42.85 4.73
C VAL A 587 -22.25 -41.60 3.96
N GLU A 588 -23.28 -41.69 3.12
CA GLU A 588 -23.81 -40.51 2.40
C GLU A 588 -24.37 -39.45 3.36
N ALA A 589 -25.10 -39.85 4.41
CA ALA A 589 -25.58 -38.91 5.43
C ALA A 589 -24.43 -38.19 6.15
N ALA A 590 -23.36 -38.91 6.51
CA ALA A 590 -22.16 -38.30 7.09
C ALA A 590 -21.46 -37.35 6.11
N ARG A 591 -21.42 -37.69 4.82
CA ARG A 591 -20.85 -36.84 3.77
C ARG A 591 -21.68 -35.57 3.53
N ILE A 592 -23.01 -35.68 3.53
CA ILE A 592 -23.93 -34.54 3.48
C ILE A 592 -23.76 -33.65 4.71
N GLN A 593 -23.58 -34.23 5.91
CA GLN A 593 -23.30 -33.46 7.12
C GLN A 593 -21.98 -32.68 6.99
N LEU A 594 -20.89 -33.32 6.55
CA LEU A 594 -19.60 -32.65 6.33
C LEU A 594 -19.71 -31.52 5.29
N LEU A 595 -20.37 -31.77 4.15
CA LEU A 595 -20.62 -30.75 3.13
C LEU A 595 -21.48 -29.59 3.67
N SER A 596 -22.45 -29.87 4.55
CA SER A 596 -23.26 -28.83 5.20
C SER A 596 -22.45 -27.98 6.19
N GLN A 597 -21.46 -28.56 6.87
CA GLN A 597 -20.53 -27.83 7.74
C GLN A 597 -19.57 -26.96 6.92
N GLN A 598 -18.99 -27.53 5.85
CA GLN A 598 -18.15 -26.78 4.90
C GLN A 598 -18.92 -25.62 4.26
N ARG A 599 -20.16 -25.86 3.81
CA ARG A 599 -21.04 -24.81 3.28
C ARG A 599 -21.27 -23.70 4.30
N LYS A 600 -21.62 -24.03 5.55
CA LYS A 600 -21.79 -23.01 6.62
C LYS A 600 -20.52 -22.22 6.88
N HIS A 601 -19.36 -22.87 6.84
CA HIS A 601 -18.08 -22.19 7.03
C HIS A 601 -17.76 -21.25 5.86
N LEU A 602 -18.05 -21.65 4.61
CA LEU A 602 -17.94 -20.78 3.44
C LEU A 602 -18.96 -19.64 3.47
N GLU A 603 -20.20 -19.87 3.93
CA GLU A 603 -21.19 -18.81 4.16
C GLU A 603 -20.68 -17.78 5.18
N GLN A 604 -20.03 -18.22 6.27
CA GLN A 604 -19.39 -17.35 7.26
C GLN A 604 -18.23 -16.53 6.66
N HIS A 605 -17.32 -17.16 5.93
CA HIS A 605 -16.23 -16.46 5.24
C HIS A 605 -16.78 -15.42 4.25
N LEU A 606 -17.83 -15.75 3.49
CA LEU A 606 -18.48 -14.82 2.58
C LEU A 606 -19.08 -13.62 3.32
N THR A 607 -19.74 -13.81 4.47
CA THR A 607 -20.22 -12.68 5.28
C THR A 607 -19.09 -11.84 5.86
N ASP A 608 -18.00 -12.47 6.31
CA ASP A 608 -16.83 -11.74 6.84
C ASP A 608 -16.14 -10.91 5.75
N TYR A 609 -15.99 -11.46 4.54
CA TYR A 609 -15.46 -10.73 3.39
C TYR A 609 -16.40 -9.60 2.93
N GLN A 610 -17.72 -9.82 2.96
CA GLN A 610 -18.71 -8.76 2.67
C GLN A 610 -18.62 -7.62 3.68
N GLU A 611 -18.60 -7.92 4.99
CA GLU A 611 -18.42 -6.90 6.03
C GLU A 611 -17.09 -6.13 5.86
N GLN A 612 -16.01 -6.82 5.53
CA GLN A 612 -14.72 -6.18 5.28
C GLN A 612 -14.74 -5.30 4.03
N ALA A 613 -15.41 -5.72 2.96
CA ALA A 613 -15.59 -4.92 1.75
C ALA A 613 -16.44 -3.67 2.03
N GLU A 614 -17.53 -3.80 2.80
CA GLU A 614 -18.32 -2.65 3.25
C GLU A 614 -17.52 -1.68 4.11
N LYS A 615 -16.74 -2.17 5.07
CA LYS A 615 -15.86 -1.34 5.91
C LYS A 615 -14.86 -0.56 5.05
N ARG A 616 -14.20 -1.23 4.09
CA ARG A 616 -13.29 -0.59 3.12
C ARG A 616 -14.02 0.45 2.24
N ASN A 617 -15.21 0.14 1.74
CA ASN A 617 -16.02 1.07 0.95
C ASN A 617 -16.44 2.31 1.75
N ARG A 618 -16.84 2.17 3.02
CA ARG A 618 -17.17 3.30 3.90
C ARG A 618 -15.94 4.20 4.13
N CYS A 619 -14.76 3.61 4.36
CA CYS A 619 -13.50 4.36 4.43
C CYS A 619 -13.16 5.06 3.10
N ALA A 620 -13.32 4.40 1.96
CA ALA A 620 -13.07 5.00 0.65
C ALA A 620 -14.01 6.17 0.35
N VAL A 621 -15.29 6.09 0.75
CA VAL A 621 -16.24 7.21 0.64
C VAL A 621 -15.85 8.39 1.55
N ALA A 622 -15.43 8.12 2.79
CA ALA A 622 -14.95 9.17 3.70
C ALA A 622 -13.70 9.87 3.15
N LEU A 623 -12.68 9.12 2.73
CA LEU A 623 -11.49 9.66 2.06
C LEU A 623 -11.85 10.42 0.77
N GLY A 624 -12.85 9.96 0.02
CA GLY A 624 -13.37 10.68 -1.15
C GLY A 624 -13.97 12.05 -0.79
N GLN A 625 -14.70 12.15 0.32
CA GLN A 625 -15.23 13.43 0.83
C GLN A 625 -14.10 14.35 1.34
N GLU A 626 -13.10 13.81 2.03
CA GLU A 626 -11.92 14.56 2.45
C GLU A 626 -11.12 15.10 1.25
N ILE A 627 -10.93 14.29 0.21
CA ILE A 627 -10.29 14.72 -1.05
C ILE A 627 -11.08 15.86 -1.72
N LEU A 628 -12.42 15.83 -1.68
CA LEU A 628 -13.24 16.93 -2.20
C LEU A 628 -13.05 18.20 -1.36
N GLY A 629 -13.10 18.10 -0.03
CA GLY A 629 -12.85 19.24 0.87
C GLY A 629 -11.46 19.85 0.69
N LEU A 630 -10.42 19.01 0.57
CA LEU A 630 -9.05 19.46 0.30
C LEU A 630 -8.93 20.13 -1.08
N ARG A 631 -9.63 19.64 -2.11
CA ARG A 631 -9.68 20.29 -3.43
C ARG A 631 -10.35 21.66 -3.37
N GLU A 632 -11.39 21.84 -2.56
CA GLU A 632 -12.01 23.16 -2.37
C GLU A 632 -11.08 24.13 -1.63
N VAL A 633 -10.38 23.67 -0.59
CA VAL A 633 -9.36 24.47 0.11
C VAL A 633 -8.22 24.87 -0.83
N LEU A 634 -7.72 23.94 -1.66
CA LEU A 634 -6.70 24.22 -2.66
C LEU A 634 -7.17 25.21 -3.74
N ARG A 635 -8.42 25.10 -4.21
CA ARG A 635 -9.02 26.09 -5.12
C ARG A 635 -9.08 27.46 -4.48
N ASN A 636 -9.59 27.56 -3.25
CA ASN A 636 -9.70 28.84 -2.55
C ASN A 636 -8.29 29.46 -2.32
N ALA A 637 -7.28 28.65 -1.97
CA ALA A 637 -5.90 29.10 -1.85
C ALA A 637 -5.28 29.55 -3.19
N ALA A 638 -5.63 28.90 -4.30
CA ALA A 638 -5.24 29.33 -5.65
C ALA A 638 -5.89 30.68 -6.01
N ASP A 639 -7.18 30.88 -5.67
CA ASP A 639 -7.87 32.14 -5.88
C ASP A 639 -7.31 33.26 -4.98
N GLU A 640 -7.00 32.97 -3.72
CA GLU A 640 -6.34 33.89 -2.78
C GLU A 640 -4.94 34.31 -3.27
N THR A 641 -4.12 33.36 -3.74
CA THR A 641 -2.77 33.64 -4.26
C THR A 641 -2.84 34.43 -5.57
N ALA A 642 -3.79 34.14 -6.47
CA ALA A 642 -4.03 34.95 -7.67
C ALA A 642 -4.49 36.38 -7.33
N ARG A 643 -5.36 36.56 -6.31
CA ARG A 643 -5.75 37.89 -5.80
C ARG A 643 -4.55 38.65 -5.21
N GLN A 644 -3.69 37.98 -4.46
CA GLN A 644 -2.47 38.57 -3.90
C GLN A 644 -1.47 38.97 -4.98
N GLN A 645 -1.23 38.11 -5.98
CA GLN A 645 -0.36 38.41 -7.13
C GLN A 645 -0.84 39.65 -7.90
N ARG A 646 -2.15 39.79 -8.15
CA ARG A 646 -2.70 41.00 -8.78
C ARG A 646 -2.38 42.25 -7.96
N ARG A 647 -2.70 42.26 -6.66
CA ARG A 647 -2.37 43.38 -5.76
C ARG A 647 -0.88 43.71 -5.72
N CYS A 648 -0.01 42.70 -5.75
CA CYS A 648 1.44 42.91 -5.83
C CYS A 648 1.85 43.56 -7.16
N ASN A 649 1.25 43.15 -8.29
CA ASN A 649 1.48 43.78 -9.58
C ASN A 649 0.96 45.22 -9.63
N ASP A 650 -0.21 45.48 -9.04
CA ASP A 650 -0.78 46.83 -8.94
C ASP A 650 0.17 47.76 -8.15
N VAL A 651 0.64 47.32 -6.97
CA VAL A 651 1.64 48.05 -6.16
C VAL A 651 2.98 48.20 -6.88
N LEU A 652 3.42 47.21 -7.67
CA LEU A 652 4.61 47.33 -8.51
C LEU A 652 4.41 48.38 -9.62
N HIS A 653 3.24 48.42 -10.26
CA HIS A 653 2.90 49.45 -11.26
C HIS A 653 2.82 50.85 -10.64
N GLU A 654 2.23 51.00 -9.45
CA GLU A 654 2.25 52.26 -8.69
C GLU A 654 3.68 52.68 -8.34
N LYS A 655 4.48 51.78 -7.77
CA LYS A 655 5.89 52.03 -7.43
C LYS A 655 6.72 52.41 -8.66
N ASP A 656 6.51 51.73 -9.79
CA ASP A 656 7.21 52.06 -11.04
C ASP A 656 6.70 53.39 -11.66
N SER A 657 5.42 53.75 -11.48
CA SER A 657 4.87 55.05 -11.88
C SER A 657 5.48 56.18 -11.04
N LEU A 658 5.52 56.02 -9.71
CA LEU A 658 6.15 56.96 -8.79
C LEU A 658 7.66 57.07 -9.01
N ASN A 659 8.34 55.97 -9.31
CA ASN A 659 9.77 55.99 -9.67
C ASN A 659 10.01 56.80 -10.95
N ARG A 660 9.18 56.65 -11.99
CA ARG A 660 9.26 57.48 -13.21
C ARG A 660 9.05 58.96 -12.87
N GLN A 661 7.99 59.30 -12.14
CA GLN A 661 7.74 60.68 -11.70
C GLN A 661 8.90 61.25 -10.85
N ALA A 662 9.55 60.43 -10.03
CA ALA A 662 10.71 60.84 -9.25
C ALA A 662 11.96 61.05 -10.12
N THR A 663 12.21 60.19 -11.12
CA THR A 663 13.30 60.41 -12.09
C THR A 663 13.05 61.63 -12.97
N ASP A 664 11.80 61.85 -13.40
CA ASP A 664 11.42 62.99 -14.24
C ASP A 664 11.62 64.31 -13.47
N ARG A 665 11.12 64.40 -12.23
CA ARG A 665 11.38 65.55 -11.35
C ARG A 665 12.86 65.73 -11.02
N ALA A 666 13.63 64.64 -10.87
CA ALA A 666 15.07 64.75 -10.66
C ALA A 666 15.78 65.30 -11.91
N MET A 667 15.35 64.92 -13.12
CA MET A 667 15.85 65.50 -14.37
C MET A 667 15.48 66.98 -14.51
N GLU A 668 14.25 67.36 -14.19
CA GLU A 668 13.80 68.77 -14.14
C GLU A 668 14.64 69.60 -13.16
N VAL A 669 14.82 69.11 -11.93
CA VAL A 669 15.62 69.78 -10.89
C VAL A 669 17.09 69.90 -11.32
N ASN A 670 17.67 68.86 -11.93
CA ASN A 670 19.03 68.93 -12.47
C ASN A 670 19.14 69.95 -13.61
N ALA A 671 18.16 70.02 -14.52
CA ALA A 671 18.13 71.02 -15.58
C ALA A 671 18.06 72.45 -15.02
N LEU A 672 17.25 72.68 -13.98
CA LEU A 672 17.20 73.97 -13.27
C LEU A 672 18.51 74.30 -12.55
N TYR A 673 19.20 73.32 -11.97
CA TYR A 673 20.52 73.53 -11.37
C TYR A 673 21.60 73.86 -12.41
N GLU A 674 21.61 73.19 -13.57
CA GLU A 674 22.53 73.55 -14.65
C GLU A 674 22.23 74.94 -15.22
N GLN A 675 20.95 75.31 -15.39
CA GLN A 675 20.57 76.67 -15.77
C GLN A 675 21.04 77.70 -14.73
N ALA A 676 20.82 77.45 -13.43
CA ALA A 676 21.28 78.35 -12.37
C ALA A 676 22.82 78.47 -12.32
N LYS A 677 23.57 77.41 -12.66
CA LYS A 677 25.03 77.44 -12.82
C LYS A 677 25.45 78.28 -14.03
N THR A 678 24.79 78.13 -15.18
CA THR A 678 25.11 78.92 -16.38
C THR A 678 24.80 80.39 -16.17
N ASP A 679 23.66 80.70 -15.54
CA ASP A 679 23.24 82.06 -15.21
C ASP A 679 24.18 82.68 -14.15
N GLY A 680 24.58 81.92 -13.14
CA GLY A 680 25.58 82.36 -12.14
C GLY A 680 26.95 82.64 -12.76
N ALA A 681 27.43 81.78 -13.66
CA ALA A 681 28.69 81.99 -14.38
C ALA A 681 28.62 83.18 -15.36
N LEU A 682 27.45 83.43 -15.97
CA LEU A 682 27.20 84.62 -16.78
C LEU A 682 27.21 85.88 -15.92
N LEU A 683 26.52 85.89 -14.78
CA LEU A 683 26.48 87.01 -13.83
C LEU A 683 27.87 87.36 -13.31
N GLN A 684 28.69 86.38 -12.93
CA GLN A 684 30.09 86.63 -12.52
C GLN A 684 30.94 87.28 -13.63
N ARG A 685 30.74 86.88 -14.90
CA ARG A 685 31.42 87.52 -16.03
C ARG A 685 30.93 88.95 -16.25
N LEU A 686 29.62 89.19 -16.15
CA LEU A 686 29.02 90.52 -16.29
C LEU A 686 29.43 91.45 -15.13
N GLU A 687 29.53 90.94 -13.91
CA GLU A 687 30.06 91.64 -12.74
C GLU A 687 31.54 92.02 -12.94
N GLY A 688 32.36 91.10 -13.49
CA GLY A 688 33.74 91.40 -13.89
C GLY A 688 33.82 92.56 -14.89
N VAL A 689 33.05 92.50 -15.98
CA VAL A 689 33.00 93.57 -17.01
C VAL A 689 32.48 94.89 -16.43
N TYR A 690 31.47 94.85 -15.56
CA TYR A 690 30.96 96.03 -14.88
C TYR A 690 32.01 96.67 -13.97
N ASN A 691 32.76 95.87 -13.20
CA ASN A 691 33.83 96.34 -12.34
C ASN A 691 35.01 96.93 -13.14
N GLU A 692 35.36 96.34 -14.29
CA GLU A 692 36.32 96.93 -15.24
C GLU A 692 35.85 98.28 -15.77
N GLN A 693 34.57 98.42 -16.13
CA GLN A 693 33.99 99.69 -16.57
C GLN A 693 33.92 100.73 -15.44
N ALA A 694 33.61 100.32 -14.21
CA ALA A 694 33.64 101.19 -13.04
C ALA A 694 35.06 101.72 -12.76
N GLN A 695 36.08 100.86 -12.81
CA GLN A 695 37.49 101.26 -12.67
C GLN A 695 37.93 102.21 -13.80
N GLN A 696 37.45 102.00 -15.03
CA GLN A 696 37.71 102.92 -16.15
C GLN A 696 37.06 104.29 -15.91
N LEU A 697 35.83 104.33 -15.39
CA LEU A 697 35.15 105.57 -15.02
C LEU A 697 35.88 106.30 -13.88
N GLU A 698 36.25 105.61 -12.79
CA GLU A 698 37.05 106.18 -11.70
C GLU A 698 38.38 106.75 -12.21
N HIS A 699 39.04 106.06 -13.16
CA HIS A 699 40.27 106.54 -13.77
C HIS A 699 40.06 107.80 -14.62
N LEU A 700 38.97 107.86 -15.42
CA LEU A 700 38.61 109.03 -16.23
C LEU A 700 38.17 110.21 -15.36
N GLU A 701 37.46 109.98 -14.26
CA GLU A 701 37.13 111.00 -13.27
C GLU A 701 38.39 111.56 -12.62
N TYR A 702 39.33 110.68 -12.22
CA TYR A 702 40.63 111.09 -11.67
C TYR A 702 41.44 111.91 -12.67
N GLN A 703 41.53 111.49 -13.94
CA GLN A 703 42.15 112.27 -15.01
C GLN A 703 41.47 113.63 -15.20
N THR A 704 40.13 113.68 -15.18
CA THR A 704 39.37 114.93 -15.30
C THR A 704 39.71 115.89 -14.16
N VAL A 705 39.74 115.41 -12.91
CA VAL A 705 40.15 116.20 -11.74
C VAL A 705 41.61 116.66 -11.87
N GLN A 706 42.53 115.84 -12.36
CA GLN A 706 43.92 116.27 -12.64
C GLN A 706 43.96 117.39 -13.69
N PHE A 707 43.24 117.26 -14.80
CA PHE A 707 43.19 118.29 -15.85
C PHE A 707 42.52 119.58 -15.36
N GLU A 708 41.47 119.50 -14.52
CA GLU A 708 40.87 120.67 -13.87
C GLU A 708 41.86 121.38 -12.94
N GLN A 709 42.65 120.64 -12.16
CA GLN A 709 43.71 121.22 -11.31
C GLN A 709 44.80 121.89 -12.15
N GLN A 710 45.26 121.26 -13.24
CA GLN A 710 46.22 121.85 -14.17
C GLN A 710 45.66 123.11 -14.83
N LEU A 711 44.40 123.08 -15.31
CA LEU A 711 43.71 124.25 -15.87
C LEU A 711 43.55 125.36 -14.81
N ARG A 712 43.28 125.02 -13.55
CA ARG A 712 43.20 125.99 -12.45
C ARG A 712 44.56 126.63 -12.18
N GLN A 713 45.64 125.85 -12.15
CA GLN A 713 47.00 126.38 -12.05
C GLN A 713 47.32 127.32 -13.22
N MET A 714 47.05 126.91 -14.46
CA MET A 714 47.24 127.74 -15.65
C MET A 714 46.41 129.03 -15.61
N ARG A 715 45.15 128.97 -15.17
CA ARG A 715 44.31 130.17 -14.94
C ARG A 715 44.91 131.10 -13.89
N MET A 716 45.46 130.58 -12.80
CA MET A 716 46.18 131.39 -11.79
C MET A 716 47.46 132.03 -12.34
N PHE A 717 48.22 131.33 -13.20
CA PHE A 717 49.37 131.91 -13.91
C PHE A 717 48.93 133.02 -14.87
N VAL A 718 47.87 132.81 -15.66
CA VAL A 718 47.32 133.83 -16.57
C VAL A 718 46.78 135.05 -15.81
N ALA A 719 46.15 134.86 -14.65
CA ALA A 719 45.68 135.96 -13.80
C ALA A 719 46.82 136.85 -13.26
N ARG A 720 48.03 136.31 -13.08
CA ARG A 720 49.24 137.08 -12.71
C ARG A 720 49.90 137.82 -13.88
N LEU A 721 49.61 137.47 -15.13
CA LEU A 721 50.17 138.16 -16.30
C LEU A 721 49.82 139.67 -16.38
N PRO A 722 48.59 140.15 -16.13
CA PRO A 722 48.31 141.58 -16.08
C PRO A 722 49.07 142.29 -14.96
N GLU A 723 49.20 141.68 -13.77
CA GLU A 723 50.01 142.24 -12.68
C GLU A 723 51.48 142.35 -13.08
N LEU A 724 52.05 141.29 -13.66
CA LEU A 724 53.43 141.30 -14.19
C LEU A 724 53.62 142.30 -15.34
N ARG A 725 52.61 142.49 -16.21
CA ARG A 725 52.63 143.54 -17.24
C ARG A 725 52.56 144.93 -16.63
N VAL A 726 51.75 145.14 -15.59
CA VAL A 726 51.72 146.41 -14.85
C VAL A 726 53.07 146.64 -14.17
N LEU A 727 53.63 145.66 -13.47
CA LEU A 727 54.96 145.74 -12.84
C LEU A 727 56.08 145.97 -13.86
N LEU A 728 56.03 145.36 -15.05
CA LEU A 728 56.98 145.64 -16.12
C LEU A 728 56.78 147.05 -16.69
N ASN A 729 55.54 147.51 -16.81
CA ASN A 729 55.23 148.87 -17.27
C ASN A 729 55.58 149.93 -16.20
N THR A 730 55.43 149.65 -14.91
CA THR A 730 55.91 150.52 -13.83
C THR A 730 57.42 150.47 -13.77
N ALA A 731 58.07 149.31 -13.80
CA ALA A 731 59.53 149.19 -13.81
C ALA A 731 60.19 149.83 -15.04
N THR A 732 59.56 149.79 -16.22
CA THR A 732 60.06 150.50 -17.42
C THR A 732 59.79 152.01 -17.35
N ARG A 733 58.63 152.44 -16.82
CA ARG A 733 58.38 153.86 -16.49
C ARG A 733 59.28 154.36 -15.37
N GLU A 734 59.63 153.53 -14.41
CA GLU A 734 60.56 153.81 -13.31
C GLU A 734 61.99 153.82 -13.82
N LEU A 735 62.39 152.94 -14.73
CA LEU A 735 63.67 153.04 -15.43
C LEU A 735 63.74 154.31 -16.30
N GLN A 736 62.65 154.72 -16.93
CA GLN A 736 62.57 156.01 -17.63
C GLN A 736 62.61 157.19 -16.67
N ARG A 737 61.85 157.13 -15.57
CA ARG A 737 61.88 158.13 -14.50
C ARG A 737 63.26 158.22 -13.89
N GLU A 738 63.93 157.12 -13.54
CA GLU A 738 65.29 157.08 -13.02
C GLU A 738 66.33 157.50 -14.06
N LYS A 739 66.11 157.29 -15.36
CA LYS A 739 66.93 157.97 -16.40
C LYS A 739 66.72 159.48 -16.44
N VAL A 740 65.51 159.96 -16.14
CA VAL A 740 65.18 161.38 -15.98
C VAL A 740 65.56 161.90 -14.59
N ARG A 741 65.65 161.05 -13.57
CA ARG A 741 65.88 161.37 -12.16
C ARG A 741 67.35 161.27 -11.81
N VAL A 742 68.15 160.45 -12.48
CA VAL A 742 69.61 160.60 -12.49
C VAL A 742 69.99 161.91 -13.17
N ARG A 743 69.27 162.33 -14.22
CA ARG A 743 69.42 163.68 -14.80
C ARG A 743 68.97 164.75 -13.80
N ALA A 744 67.77 164.64 -13.23
CA ALA A 744 67.25 165.62 -12.28
C ALA A 744 67.95 165.58 -10.91
N LEU A 745 68.62 164.50 -10.49
CA LEU A 745 69.42 164.42 -9.25
C LEU A 745 70.87 164.83 -9.46
N LEU A 746 71.37 164.86 -10.70
CA LEU A 746 72.52 165.71 -11.02
C LEU A 746 72.16 167.18 -10.81
N ASP A 747 70.90 167.57 -11.04
CA ASP A 747 70.38 168.93 -10.81
C ASP A 747 69.88 169.17 -9.34
N GLU A 748 69.36 168.13 -8.66
CA GLU A 748 68.67 168.18 -7.34
C GLU A 748 69.48 167.57 -6.17
N ALA A 749 70.73 167.14 -6.39
CA ALA A 749 71.69 166.89 -5.30
C ALA A 749 71.85 168.11 -4.36
N GLY A 750 71.32 169.28 -4.77
CA GLY A 750 71.26 170.52 -4.01
C GLY A 750 70.41 170.54 -2.73
N ARG A 751 69.52 169.55 -2.43
CA ARG A 751 68.97 169.22 -1.07
C ARG A 751 67.75 168.25 -1.10
N PRO A 752 67.81 167.11 -0.39
CA PRO A 752 66.63 166.32 -0.02
C PRO A 752 66.30 166.44 1.49
N LEU A 753 65.04 166.19 1.86
CA LEU A 753 64.69 165.58 3.16
C LEU A 753 63.32 164.89 3.04
N ASN A 754 63.21 163.71 3.67
CA ASN A 754 62.18 162.69 3.42
C ASN A 754 61.18 162.54 4.59
N LEU A 755 60.26 161.58 4.42
CA LEU A 755 59.63 160.68 5.41
C LEU A 755 58.18 161.01 5.83
N HIS A 756 57.35 160.04 6.27
CA HIS A 756 57.03 158.67 5.80
C HIS A 756 55.65 158.25 6.45
N PRO A 757 55.14 156.98 6.50
CA PRO A 757 53.69 156.71 6.45
C PRO A 757 53.14 155.97 7.70
N TYR A 758 52.03 155.23 7.53
CA TYR A 758 51.25 154.36 8.46
C TYR A 758 49.92 154.99 8.99
N THR A 759 48.83 154.27 9.33
CA THR A 759 48.60 152.83 9.68
C THR A 759 47.10 152.41 9.58
N GLU A 760 46.78 151.14 9.26
CA GLU A 760 45.71 150.23 9.81
C GLU A 760 44.19 150.65 9.85
N LEU A 761 43.13 149.89 10.29
CA LEU A 761 42.91 148.52 10.85
C LEU A 761 41.45 147.94 10.62
N VAL A 762 41.28 146.59 10.56
CA VAL A 762 40.19 145.69 11.11
C VAL A 762 38.65 145.87 10.88
N SER A 763 37.96 144.80 10.41
CA SER A 763 36.69 144.22 10.95
C SER A 763 36.09 143.04 10.13
N ALA A 764 35.66 141.96 10.80
CA ALA A 764 34.97 140.73 10.29
C ALA A 764 34.57 139.83 11.51
N GLU A 765 33.68 138.82 11.50
CA GLU A 765 32.59 138.35 10.60
C GLU A 765 31.65 137.39 11.42
N PRO A 766 30.29 137.39 11.26
CA PRO A 766 29.39 136.66 12.17
C PRO A 766 28.59 135.44 11.61
N GLU A 767 28.70 135.07 10.33
CA GLU A 767 27.74 134.14 9.68
C GLU A 767 27.86 132.66 10.11
N THR A 768 29.02 132.24 10.61
CA THR A 768 29.36 130.83 10.91
C THR A 768 28.48 130.18 11.98
N TYR A 769 27.90 130.96 12.90
CA TYR A 769 27.09 130.43 14.01
C TYR A 769 25.72 129.89 13.57
N ALA A 770 25.11 130.47 12.54
CA ALA A 770 23.76 130.10 12.10
C ALA A 770 23.70 128.71 11.45
N LEU A 771 24.78 128.30 10.75
CA LEU A 771 24.87 127.01 10.07
C LEU A 771 24.84 125.83 11.06
N LEU A 772 25.51 125.98 12.21
CA LEU A 772 25.67 124.94 13.21
C LEU A 772 24.34 124.48 13.83
N GLN A 773 23.39 125.42 14.04
CA GLN A 773 22.08 125.10 14.60
C GLN A 773 21.20 124.27 13.65
N ARG A 774 21.38 124.40 12.32
CA ARG A 774 20.64 123.64 11.32
C ARG A 774 21.06 122.16 11.34
N VAL A 775 22.37 121.90 11.45
CA VAL A 775 22.96 120.54 11.51
C VAL A 775 22.43 119.76 12.71
N HIS A 776 22.42 120.36 13.91
CA HIS A 776 21.91 119.69 15.12
C HIS A 776 20.42 119.33 15.06
N LYS A 777 19.58 120.10 14.34
CA LYS A 777 18.16 119.73 14.14
C LYS A 777 18.01 118.51 13.23
N LEU A 778 18.77 118.46 12.13
CA LEU A 778 18.72 117.34 11.17
C LEU A 778 19.22 116.03 11.80
N GLN A 779 20.30 116.08 12.60
CA GLN A 779 20.83 114.91 13.30
C GLN A 779 19.79 114.26 14.24
N ARG A 780 18.98 115.04 14.96
CA ARG A 780 17.94 114.50 15.87
C ARG A 780 16.85 113.73 15.11
N ILE A 781 16.41 114.25 13.96
CA ILE A 781 15.40 113.59 13.10
C ILE A 781 15.97 112.29 12.50
N LEU A 782 17.24 112.28 12.11
CA LEU A 782 17.92 111.10 11.59
C LEU A 782 18.04 109.98 12.64
N VAL A 783 18.34 110.32 13.89
CA VAL A 783 18.39 109.35 14.99
C VAL A 783 17.00 108.75 15.26
N GLN A 784 15.94 109.57 15.29
CA GLN A 784 14.56 109.09 15.48
C GLN A 784 14.10 108.15 14.35
N ARG A 785 14.39 108.49 13.08
CA ARG A 785 14.09 107.61 11.93
C ARG A 785 14.86 106.30 11.98
N ARG A 786 16.06 106.29 12.56
CA ARG A 786 16.85 105.06 12.74
C ARG A 786 16.25 104.15 13.81
N THR A 787 15.88 104.69 14.97
CA THR A 787 15.22 103.89 16.02
C THR A 787 13.89 103.30 15.56
N GLU A 788 13.08 104.02 14.78
CA GLU A 788 11.84 103.49 14.18
C GLU A 788 12.09 102.33 13.18
N LEU A 789 13.24 102.33 12.49
CA LEU A 789 13.65 101.24 11.60
C LEU A 789 14.14 100.03 12.39
N ASP A 790 14.96 100.26 13.42
CA ASP A 790 15.48 99.20 14.30
C ASP A 790 14.32 98.46 15.03
N GLU A 791 13.30 99.19 15.50
CA GLU A 791 12.08 98.62 16.09
C GLU A 791 11.27 97.78 15.09
N LYS A 792 11.13 98.24 13.83
CA LYS A 792 10.46 97.47 12.76
C LYS A 792 11.25 96.24 12.36
N GLN A 793 12.57 96.33 12.32
CA GLN A 793 13.46 95.20 12.02
C GLN A 793 13.35 94.12 13.11
N ALA A 794 13.32 94.52 14.38
CA ALA A 794 13.07 93.61 15.50
C ALA A 794 11.67 92.98 15.44
N ALA A 795 10.63 93.74 15.09
CA ALA A 795 9.28 93.20 14.90
C ALA A 795 9.24 92.12 13.80
N ILE A 796 9.88 92.36 12.65
CA ILE A 796 10.01 91.38 11.56
C ILE A 796 10.73 90.11 12.04
N GLN A 797 11.88 90.24 12.71
CA GLN A 797 12.61 89.09 13.25
C GLN A 797 11.75 88.24 14.21
N THR A 798 10.94 88.85 15.08
CA THR A 798 10.03 88.08 15.95
C THR A 798 8.89 87.39 15.18
N ALA A 799 8.42 87.98 14.07
CA ALA A 799 7.42 87.37 13.20
C ALA A 799 8.00 86.19 12.41
N GLU A 800 9.20 86.34 11.86
CA GLU A 800 9.95 85.27 11.18
C GLU A 800 10.25 84.10 12.12
N GLN A 801 10.69 84.36 13.35
CA GLN A 801 10.91 83.31 14.36
C GLN A 801 9.60 82.57 14.72
N ARG A 802 8.46 83.27 14.81
CA ARG A 802 7.15 82.63 15.02
C ARG A 802 6.73 81.80 13.82
N TYR A 803 6.90 82.31 12.60
CA TYR A 803 6.63 81.58 11.36
C TYR A 803 7.50 80.33 11.23
N MET A 804 8.80 80.41 11.52
CA MET A 804 9.70 79.26 11.49
C MET A 804 9.36 78.22 12.56
N LYS A 805 9.01 78.64 13.78
CA LYS A 805 8.51 77.72 14.83
C LYS A 805 7.21 77.03 14.39
N ALA A 806 6.25 77.78 13.83
CA ALA A 806 5.01 77.21 13.31
C ALA A 806 5.27 76.23 12.14
N LYS A 807 6.17 76.58 11.22
CA LYS A 807 6.58 75.73 10.08
C LYS A 807 7.23 74.42 10.55
N VAL A 808 8.07 74.46 11.58
CA VAL A 808 8.66 73.26 12.19
C VAL A 808 7.59 72.41 12.87
N THR A 809 6.65 73.00 13.62
CA THR A 809 5.56 72.22 14.23
C THR A 809 4.58 71.62 13.21
N VAL A 810 4.32 72.31 12.09
CA VAL A 810 3.49 71.77 11.00
C VAL A 810 4.22 70.66 10.24
N ALA A 811 5.53 70.79 10.01
CA ALA A 811 6.34 69.72 9.41
C ALA A 811 6.51 68.48 10.32
N GLN A 812 6.23 68.60 11.62
CA GLN A 812 6.22 67.49 12.58
C GLN A 812 4.84 66.84 12.76
N GLN A 813 3.76 67.45 12.24
CA GLN A 813 2.44 66.81 12.24
C GLN A 813 2.33 65.87 11.03
N PRO A 814 1.99 64.58 11.22
CA PRO A 814 1.63 63.72 10.10
C PRO A 814 0.39 64.30 9.40
N GLY A 815 0.40 64.31 8.06
CA GLY A 815 -0.73 64.77 7.27
C GLY A 815 -2.02 63.99 7.59
N PRO A 816 -3.22 64.54 7.30
CA PRO A 816 -4.49 63.92 7.67
C PRO A 816 -4.62 62.47 7.15
N GLU A 817 -4.15 62.20 5.93
CA GLU A 817 -4.10 60.86 5.34
C GLU A 817 -3.21 59.89 6.14
N ILE A 818 -2.07 60.36 6.67
CA ILE A 818 -1.17 59.56 7.50
C ILE A 818 -1.77 59.33 8.88
N ALA A 819 -2.50 60.32 9.43
CA ALA A 819 -3.21 60.17 10.70
C ALA A 819 -4.35 59.13 10.58
N GLU A 820 -5.13 59.16 9.51
CA GLU A 820 -6.16 58.15 9.20
C GLU A 820 -5.56 56.76 8.98
N GLN A 821 -4.45 56.67 8.24
CA GLN A 821 -3.70 55.41 8.08
C GLN A 821 -3.17 54.89 9.42
N LEU A 822 -2.63 55.75 10.29
CA LEU A 822 -2.18 55.35 11.63
C LEU A 822 -3.32 54.84 12.50
N ILE A 823 -4.50 55.45 12.45
CA ILE A 823 -5.70 54.95 13.15
C ILE A 823 -6.13 53.60 12.58
N ALA A 824 -6.15 53.43 11.24
CA ALA A 824 -6.46 52.16 10.60
C ALA A 824 -5.44 51.06 10.94
N TYR A 825 -4.14 51.38 10.98
CA TYR A 825 -3.09 50.46 11.39
C TYR A 825 -3.21 50.09 12.88
N GLN A 826 -3.51 51.04 13.77
CA GLN A 826 -3.75 50.76 15.19
C GLN A 826 -4.96 49.82 15.37
N GLN A 827 -6.08 50.06 14.68
CA GLN A 827 -7.25 49.17 14.72
C GLN A 827 -6.94 47.77 14.17
N ASN A 828 -6.15 47.68 13.10
CA ASN A 828 -5.70 46.40 12.54
C ASN A 828 -4.74 45.66 13.49
N LEU A 829 -3.87 46.39 14.20
CA LEU A 829 -2.94 45.83 15.19
C LEU A 829 -3.71 45.29 16.40
N VAL A 830 -4.73 46.01 16.89
CA VAL A 830 -5.64 45.51 17.94
C VAL A 830 -6.36 44.23 17.49
N LYS A 831 -6.93 44.20 16.28
CA LYS A 831 -7.57 43.00 15.73
C LYS A 831 -6.59 41.83 15.60
N LYS A 832 -5.36 42.08 15.11
CA LYS A 832 -4.31 41.05 15.00
C LYS A 832 -3.84 40.55 16.37
N ASN A 833 -3.78 41.40 17.39
CA ASN A 833 -3.49 41.00 18.76
C ASN A 833 -4.62 40.14 19.36
N GLN A 834 -5.89 40.43 19.07
CA GLN A 834 -7.01 39.56 19.46
C GLN A 834 -6.94 38.19 18.76
N HIS A 835 -6.59 38.14 17.47
CA HIS A 835 -6.39 36.87 16.75
C HIS A 835 -5.18 36.10 17.28
N MET A 836 -4.10 36.79 17.65
CA MET A 836 -2.94 36.20 18.33
C MET A 836 -3.31 35.62 19.69
N GLY A 837 -4.13 36.32 20.50
CA GLY A 837 -4.65 35.83 21.77
C GLY A 837 -5.49 34.55 21.60
N GLN A 838 -6.45 34.56 20.68
CA GLN A 838 -7.25 33.37 20.35
C GLN A 838 -6.38 32.20 19.84
N MET A 839 -5.33 32.49 19.06
CA MET A 839 -4.38 31.48 18.62
C MET A 839 -3.50 30.96 19.77
N GLN A 840 -3.13 31.81 20.73
CA GLN A 840 -2.41 31.42 21.94
C GLN A 840 -3.27 30.53 22.84
N GLU A 841 -4.51 30.92 23.12
CA GLU A 841 -5.49 30.11 23.86
C GLU A 841 -5.73 28.74 23.17
N ALA A 842 -5.87 28.71 21.85
CA ALA A 842 -5.97 27.48 21.09
C ALA A 842 -4.69 26.62 21.17
N LEU A 843 -3.50 27.23 21.08
CA LEU A 843 -2.22 26.53 21.23
C LEU A 843 -2.01 26.00 22.66
N GLU A 844 -2.47 26.70 23.68
CA GLU A 844 -2.45 26.25 25.08
C GLU A 844 -3.43 25.08 25.28
N PHE A 845 -4.62 25.14 24.69
CA PHE A 845 -5.55 24.01 24.65
C PHE A 845 -4.91 22.78 23.97
N PHE A 846 -4.34 22.92 22.77
CA PHE A 846 -3.68 21.79 22.09
C PHE A 846 -2.44 21.29 22.82
N ARG A 847 -1.66 22.15 23.50
CA ARG A 847 -0.57 21.74 24.38
C ARG A 847 -1.10 20.89 25.55
N SER A 848 -2.13 21.37 26.25
CA SER A 848 -2.75 20.62 27.35
C SER A 848 -3.29 19.26 26.92
N GLN A 849 -3.93 19.16 25.74
CA GLN A 849 -4.34 17.88 25.15
C GLN A 849 -3.12 16.99 24.86
N THR A 850 -2.07 17.55 24.26
CA THR A 850 -0.83 16.82 23.93
C THR A 850 -0.18 16.26 25.18
N ASP A 851 -0.14 17.03 26.27
CA ASP A 851 0.43 16.60 27.55
C ASP A 851 -0.45 15.54 28.25
N LEU A 852 -1.78 15.61 28.09
CA LEU A 852 -2.71 14.56 28.51
C LEU A 852 -2.51 13.26 27.71
N PHE A 853 -2.24 13.36 26.40
CA PHE A 853 -1.90 12.22 25.56
C PHE A 853 -0.52 11.63 25.92
N LYS A 854 0.49 12.45 26.20
CA LYS A 854 1.80 11.99 26.70
C LYS A 854 1.63 11.25 28.02
N ALA A 855 0.96 11.83 29.01
CA ALA A 855 0.72 11.18 30.30
C ALA A 855 0.01 9.83 30.15
N ARG A 856 -0.99 9.75 29.26
CA ARG A 856 -1.65 8.47 28.93
C ARG A 856 -0.72 7.48 28.21
N HIS A 857 0.13 7.96 27.30
CA HIS A 857 1.12 7.13 26.62
C HIS A 857 2.18 6.62 27.60
N ASP A 858 2.61 7.43 28.56
CA ASP A 858 3.59 7.04 29.57
C ASP A 858 2.99 5.98 30.52
N VAL A 859 1.76 6.16 31.00
CA VAL A 859 1.03 5.11 31.76
C VAL A 859 0.87 3.81 30.97
N LEU A 860 0.62 3.88 29.66
CA LEU A 860 0.55 2.69 28.80
C LEU A 860 1.93 2.06 28.59
N ARG A 861 3.00 2.86 28.48
CA ARG A 861 4.38 2.38 28.40
C ARG A 861 4.78 1.68 29.69
N ASP A 862 4.50 2.28 30.84
CA ASP A 862 4.80 1.71 32.15
C ASP A 862 4.08 0.38 32.32
N ARG A 863 2.77 0.32 32.04
CA ARG A 863 1.99 -0.92 32.05
C ARG A 863 2.52 -1.99 31.08
N LEU A 864 3.04 -1.60 29.92
CA LEU A 864 3.72 -2.53 29.01
C LEU A 864 5.07 -3.01 29.57
N THR A 865 5.83 -2.18 30.28
CA THR A 865 7.05 -2.63 30.97
C THR A 865 6.74 -3.54 32.17
N GLU A 866 5.63 -3.32 32.88
CA GLU A 866 5.14 -4.21 33.96
C GLU A 866 4.68 -5.55 33.40
N MET A 867 3.94 -5.54 32.29
CA MET A 867 3.59 -6.75 31.53
C MET A 867 4.84 -7.48 31.03
N GLY A 868 5.86 -6.76 30.56
CA GLY A 868 7.14 -7.33 30.14
C GLY A 868 7.94 -7.95 31.29
N LYS A 869 7.98 -7.28 32.46
CA LYS A 869 8.61 -7.80 33.68
C LYS A 869 7.90 -9.06 34.17
N THR A 870 6.58 -9.00 34.34
CA THR A 870 5.80 -10.17 34.78
C THR A 870 5.84 -11.32 33.78
N TYR A 871 5.92 -11.06 32.47
CA TYR A 871 6.15 -12.11 31.47
C TYR A 871 7.55 -12.73 31.61
N ALA A 872 8.60 -11.93 31.76
CA ALA A 872 9.96 -12.42 31.97
C ALA A 872 10.14 -13.18 33.30
N GLU A 873 9.46 -12.75 34.36
CA GLU A 873 9.39 -13.45 35.64
C GLU A 873 8.70 -14.81 35.50
N ASN A 874 7.52 -14.86 34.89
CA ASN A 874 6.81 -16.11 34.59
C ASN A 874 7.63 -17.05 33.70
N GLN A 875 8.34 -16.53 32.71
CA GLN A 875 9.23 -17.32 31.85
C GLN A 875 10.43 -17.87 32.65
N ALA A 876 11.06 -17.06 33.50
CA ALA A 876 12.13 -17.51 34.38
C ALA A 876 11.67 -18.54 35.42
N GLU A 877 10.41 -18.46 35.88
CA GLU A 877 9.81 -19.48 36.76
C GLU A 877 9.50 -20.78 36.01
N GLN A 878 9.02 -20.72 34.77
CA GLN A 878 8.87 -21.91 33.92
C GLN A 878 10.22 -22.57 33.58
N GLU A 879 11.28 -21.79 33.35
CA GLU A 879 12.65 -22.28 33.15
C GLU A 879 13.24 -22.89 34.44
N ARG A 880 12.91 -22.34 35.62
CA ARG A 880 13.26 -22.95 36.92
C ARG A 880 12.49 -24.25 37.16
N GLY A 881 11.19 -24.29 36.87
CA GLY A 881 10.33 -25.47 37.01
C GLY A 881 10.74 -26.62 36.09
N SER A 882 11.03 -26.32 34.83
CA SER A 882 11.55 -27.30 33.86
C SER A 882 12.95 -27.82 34.20
N ARG A 883 13.83 -26.98 34.78
CA ARG A 883 15.12 -27.44 35.34
C ARG A 883 14.96 -28.29 36.61
N ALA A 884 13.92 -28.05 37.41
CA ALA A 884 13.61 -28.89 38.58
C ALA A 884 12.97 -30.23 38.19
N GLY A 885 12.22 -30.30 37.08
CA GLY A 885 11.55 -31.51 36.60
C GLY A 885 12.47 -32.61 36.03
N ALA A 886 13.77 -32.34 35.83
CA ALA A 886 14.72 -33.27 35.22
C ALA A 886 15.40 -34.24 36.20
N ARG A 887 15.04 -34.24 37.48
CA ARG A 887 15.49 -35.21 38.50
C ARG A 887 14.39 -35.55 39.50
N ASN A 888 13.58 -36.58 39.20
CA ASN A 888 13.47 -37.79 40.03
C ASN A 888 12.45 -38.80 39.48
N THR A 889 12.60 -40.04 39.93
CA THR A 889 11.93 -41.25 39.45
C THR A 889 10.56 -41.50 40.08
N SER A 890 9.69 -42.25 39.37
CA SER A 890 8.53 -43.02 39.86
C SER A 890 8.90 -44.02 41.00
N PRO A 891 7.97 -44.76 41.68
CA PRO A 891 6.52 -44.97 41.38
C PRO A 891 5.51 -45.11 42.57
N CYS A 892 4.21 -45.24 42.20
CA CYS A 892 3.14 -46.09 42.81
C CYS A 892 2.21 -45.64 44.00
N LEU A 893 0.93 -46.08 43.86
CA LEU A 893 -0.13 -46.40 44.86
C LEU A 893 -1.08 -45.32 45.49
N GLU A 894 -2.25 -45.16 44.85
CA GLU A 894 -3.64 -45.40 45.37
C GLU A 894 -4.36 -44.47 46.44
N PRO A 895 -5.72 -44.53 46.59
CA PRO A 895 -6.65 -43.40 46.90
C PRO A 895 -7.07 -43.30 48.42
N PRO A 896 -8.02 -42.44 48.95
CA PRO A 896 -9.26 -41.91 48.34
C PRO A 896 -9.86 -40.53 48.82
N SER A 897 -11.13 -40.29 48.43
CA SER A 897 -12.21 -39.49 49.08
C SER A 897 -12.24 -37.93 49.05
N THR A 898 -12.96 -37.40 48.05
CA THR A 898 -14.18 -36.52 48.13
C THR A 898 -14.31 -35.28 49.04
N THR A 899 -15.03 -34.28 48.48
CA THR A 899 -15.48 -32.96 49.02
C THR A 899 -14.41 -31.85 49.02
N SER A 900 -14.67 -30.58 48.65
CA SER A 900 -15.95 -29.85 48.49
C SER A 900 -16.04 -28.92 47.25
N GLU A 901 -17.15 -28.17 47.18
CA GLU A 901 -17.78 -27.32 46.15
C GLU A 901 -16.96 -26.22 45.40
N PRO A 902 -17.48 -25.66 44.29
CA PRO A 902 -16.70 -24.84 43.36
C PRO A 902 -16.60 -23.35 43.74
N ALA A 903 -15.39 -22.78 43.65
CA ALA A 903 -15.16 -21.35 43.80
C ALA A 903 -15.48 -20.59 42.49
N VAL A 904 -16.58 -19.85 42.56
CA VAL A 904 -17.11 -18.83 41.63
C VAL A 904 -16.04 -18.10 40.77
N TYR A 905 -16.18 -18.20 39.45
CA TYR A 905 -15.53 -17.30 38.49
C TYR A 905 -16.20 -15.92 38.55
N HIS A 906 -15.57 -14.95 39.22
CA HIS A 906 -16.00 -13.55 39.17
C HIS A 906 -15.59 -12.94 37.83
N GLY A 907 -16.56 -12.81 36.92
CA GLY A 907 -16.38 -12.10 35.66
C GLY A 907 -16.04 -10.63 35.87
N PHE A 908 -15.18 -10.09 34.99
CA PHE A 908 -14.85 -8.67 34.96
C PHE A 908 -16.10 -7.84 34.63
N VAL A 909 -16.59 -7.07 35.59
CA VAL A 909 -17.67 -6.09 35.39
C VAL A 909 -17.06 -4.81 34.81
N ALA A 910 -17.50 -4.41 33.62
CA ALA A 910 -17.13 -3.12 33.05
C ALA A 910 -17.81 -1.97 33.83
N PRO A 911 -17.10 -0.85 34.10
CA PRO A 911 -17.70 0.29 34.80
C PRO A 911 -18.80 0.95 33.95
N PRO A 912 -19.89 1.44 34.55
CA PRO A 912 -20.99 2.05 33.82
C PRO A 912 -20.57 3.37 33.16
N ARG A 913 -21.09 3.61 31.95
CA ARG A 913 -21.01 4.92 31.30
C ARG A 913 -21.85 5.94 32.09
N PRO A 914 -21.37 7.17 32.33
CA PRO A 914 -22.22 8.22 32.87
C PRO A 914 -23.33 8.55 31.86
N THR A 915 -24.57 8.56 32.34
CA THR A 915 -25.74 9.02 31.59
C THR A 915 -25.64 10.52 31.35
N THR A 916 -25.88 10.94 30.11
CA THR A 916 -26.05 12.35 29.76
C THR A 916 -27.33 12.89 30.39
N GLU A 917 -27.21 13.66 31.47
CA GLU A 917 -28.33 14.45 31.98
C GLU A 917 -28.68 15.58 30.99
N SER A 918 -29.97 15.87 30.93
CA SER A 918 -30.55 16.92 30.10
C SER A 918 -30.14 18.31 30.59
N VAL A 919 -29.33 19.02 29.79
CA VAL A 919 -29.18 20.47 29.91
C VAL A 919 -29.78 21.13 28.68
N THR A 920 -31.01 21.63 28.85
CA THR A 920 -31.65 22.58 27.94
C THR A 920 -30.77 23.82 27.78
N THR A 921 -30.36 24.10 26.54
CA THR A 921 -29.82 25.41 26.15
C THR A 921 -30.77 26.07 25.13
N PRO A 922 -31.07 27.36 25.26
CA PRO A 922 -32.06 28.02 24.43
C PRO A 922 -31.51 28.34 23.03
N ALA A 923 -32.35 28.19 22.02
CA ALA A 923 -32.06 28.64 20.67
C ALA A 923 -32.05 30.18 20.62
N SER A 924 -30.88 30.76 20.34
CA SER A 924 -30.74 32.19 20.03
C SER A 924 -30.57 32.36 18.52
N LEU A 925 -31.67 32.71 17.85
CA LEU A 925 -31.67 33.12 16.44
C LEU A 925 -30.90 34.43 16.27
N LEU A 926 -29.96 34.47 15.32
CA LEU A 926 -29.39 35.73 14.80
C LEU A 926 -29.21 35.62 13.29
N THR A 927 -30.25 36.07 12.58
CA THR A 927 -30.26 36.31 11.14
C THR A 927 -29.34 37.48 10.78
N PRO A 928 -28.64 37.45 9.63
CA PRO A 928 -27.93 38.62 9.11
C PRO A 928 -28.93 39.66 8.55
N PRO A 929 -28.66 40.97 8.69
CA PRO A 929 -29.43 42.00 7.98
C PRO A 929 -29.02 42.12 6.50
N PRO A 930 -29.91 42.62 5.62
CA PRO A 930 -29.65 42.77 4.19
C PRO A 930 -28.86 44.04 3.84
N VAL A 931 -28.37 44.10 2.59
CA VAL A 931 -27.63 45.22 2.00
C VAL A 931 -28.57 46.23 1.34
N SER A 932 -28.42 47.51 1.72
CA SER A 932 -28.76 48.74 0.96
C SER A 932 -28.58 49.94 1.91
N GLU A 933 -27.96 51.06 1.57
CA GLU A 933 -27.40 51.56 0.30
C GLU A 933 -25.86 51.67 0.34
#